data_AF-A0A497J894-F1
#
_entry.id   AF-A0A497J894-F1
#
_cell.length_a   1.000
_cell.length_b   1.000
_cell.length_c   1.000
_cell.angle_alpha   90.00
_cell.angle_beta   90.00
_cell.angle_gamma   90.00
#
_symmetry.space_group_name_H-M   'P 1'
#
loop_
_entity.id
_entity.type
_entity.pdbx_description
1 polymer ?
#
loop_
_entity_poly.entity_id
_entity_poly.type
_entity_poly.pdbx_seq_one_letter_code
_entity_poly.pdbx_strand_id
1 'polypeptide(L)'
;MSLMSPEMETYFREMEQKINEIYEIAKKARSLGRDPELDLEIPRAGDLASRVEKLVGPQGVAEVIRELDKKMPREELALKLVEMIVDGKFGKFTEEKAAEQAIRTALAVLTEGIVIAPLEGITEVKIKKNMDGSPYLALYFASPIRAAGGTAAALAVLAGDFARRKLHLSPYKPTEKEARRFAEEVEIYHNSIAREQYKPPEEDILFAVQNLPVEVTGEPTERDISVTAYRDLERIEHNFIRGGAVLALTEGVMQKASKIMKYVNKLNIDGWGWLADIISRAPTKEKASAFPKGKAYLGEVIAGRPVFSHPGTEGHRGSEGGFRLRYGRARNTGIAAIGVHPATMVVCDDFLAVGTQLKTERPGKGGAVVPVDSIEGPVVKLRDGSVVQLRSVKEALELRDKVEEILFLGDILISFGEFLENNHPLMPAGYSEEWWSQEVSRALKDKKFDVELDVYCSPPYPRPSPELAVRISERLGVPLHPAYTYHYHDLKVEELGELGKWLVGGKPEFEGENLRRLRVPLDQTPKRLLEELGVPHRVEGGHVLIEEHSLPLCRCLGLLEGTRLSRNRLEGILRSSPAKDVMEIVQSLAGFPVRRKAPTRIGARMGRPEKASPRKMKPPVHVLFPVGMRGGSTRNLVKAAETDEETYVEVVNFKCPKCGAIGLTRKCQNCGSVVDVLRTCSRCGR
;
A
#
# COMPACT_ATOMS: atom_id res chain seq x y z
N MET A 1 1.98 -23.51 18.14
CA MET A 1 1.76 -24.44 17.02
C MET A 1 0.28 -24.35 16.68
N SER A 2 -0.08 -23.75 15.55
CA SER A 2 -1.49 -23.76 15.12
C SER A 2 -1.84 -25.20 14.72
N LEU A 3 -2.87 -25.77 15.35
CA LEU A 3 -3.44 -27.04 14.97
C LEU A 3 -3.88 -26.96 13.50
N MET A 4 -3.13 -27.59 12.60
CA MET A 4 -3.58 -27.75 11.21
C MET A 4 -4.74 -28.74 11.21
N SER A 5 -5.77 -28.48 10.41
CA SER A 5 -6.84 -29.46 10.21
C SER A 5 -6.34 -30.62 9.33
N PRO A 6 -6.97 -31.82 9.41
CA PRO A 6 -6.63 -32.93 8.53
C PRO A 6 -6.70 -32.57 7.03
N GLU A 7 -7.63 -31.70 6.64
CA GLU A 7 -7.73 -31.21 5.25
C GLU A 7 -6.52 -30.34 4.88
N MET A 8 -6.06 -29.45 5.77
CA MET A 8 -4.87 -28.63 5.53
C MET A 8 -3.61 -29.48 5.45
N GLU A 9 -3.46 -30.49 6.31
CA GLU A 9 -2.34 -31.43 6.25
C GLU A 9 -2.32 -32.20 4.93
N THR A 10 -3.49 -32.66 4.47
CA THR A 10 -3.65 -33.33 3.18
C THR A 10 -3.24 -32.41 2.03
N TYR A 11 -3.71 -31.16 2.03
CA TYR A 11 -3.34 -30.15 1.04
C TYR A 11 -1.83 -29.89 0.99
N PHE A 12 -1.16 -29.71 2.15
CA PHE A 12 0.29 -29.51 2.19
C PHE A 12 1.06 -30.75 1.71
N ARG A 13 0.60 -31.94 2.06
CA ARG A 13 1.19 -33.21 1.60
C ARG A 13 1.10 -33.36 0.10
N GLU A 14 -0.04 -33.05 -0.51
CA GLU A 14 -0.21 -33.08 -1.96
C GLU A 14 0.71 -32.09 -2.68
N MET A 15 0.83 -30.86 -2.15
CA MET A 15 1.76 -29.87 -2.71
C MET A 15 3.22 -30.35 -2.59
N GLU A 16 3.61 -30.89 -1.44
CA GLU A 16 4.96 -31.40 -1.22
C GLU A 16 5.30 -32.56 -2.16
N GLN A 17 4.35 -33.49 -2.39
CA GLN A 17 4.52 -34.57 -3.35
C GLN A 17 4.75 -34.03 -4.77
N LYS A 18 3.90 -33.12 -5.26
CA LYS A 18 4.05 -32.51 -6.59
C LYS A 18 5.37 -31.75 -6.74
N ILE A 19 5.79 -31.03 -5.69
CA ILE A 19 7.08 -30.35 -5.66
C ILE A 19 8.23 -31.36 -5.74
N ASN A 20 8.17 -32.47 -5.00
CA ASN A 20 9.19 -33.52 -5.05
C ASN A 20 9.32 -34.13 -6.45
N GLU A 21 8.20 -34.40 -7.12
CA GLU A 21 8.19 -34.91 -8.50
C GLU A 21 8.92 -33.94 -9.45
N ILE A 22 8.64 -32.64 -9.36
CA ILE A 22 9.32 -31.60 -10.15
C ILE A 22 10.82 -31.52 -9.81
N TYR A 23 11.17 -31.58 -8.52
CA TYR A 23 12.56 -31.54 -8.06
C TYR A 23 13.36 -32.73 -8.60
N GLU A 24 12.80 -33.93 -8.60
CA GLU A 24 13.47 -35.12 -9.13
C GLU A 24 13.70 -35.03 -10.64
N ILE A 25 12.74 -34.49 -11.39
CA ILE A 25 12.94 -34.20 -12.82
C ILE A 25 14.08 -33.19 -13.01
N ALA A 26 14.07 -32.09 -12.24
CA ALA A 26 15.05 -31.04 -12.35
C ALA A 26 16.46 -31.50 -11.94
N LYS A 27 16.59 -32.32 -10.88
CA LYS A 27 17.88 -32.93 -10.48
C LYS A 27 18.44 -33.83 -11.57
N LYS A 28 17.60 -34.70 -12.14
CA LYS A 28 18.00 -35.55 -13.28
C LYS A 28 18.51 -34.70 -14.43
N ALA A 29 17.81 -33.62 -14.79
CA ALA A 29 18.26 -32.69 -15.82
C ALA A 29 19.62 -32.04 -15.49
N ARG A 30 19.78 -31.44 -14.29
CA ARG A 30 21.04 -30.80 -13.87
C ARG A 30 22.22 -31.77 -13.83
N SER A 31 22.00 -33.00 -13.38
CA SER A 31 23.03 -34.05 -13.35
C SER A 31 23.57 -34.44 -14.74
N LEU A 32 22.87 -34.08 -15.84
CA LEU A 32 23.38 -34.24 -17.19
C LEU A 32 24.55 -33.27 -17.49
N GLY A 33 24.75 -32.24 -16.67
CA GLY A 33 25.88 -31.31 -16.74
C GLY A 33 25.88 -30.40 -17.97
N ARG A 34 24.67 -30.08 -18.46
CA ARG A 34 24.44 -29.13 -19.56
C ARG A 34 24.25 -27.69 -19.07
N ASP A 35 24.12 -27.50 -17.77
CA ASP A 35 23.89 -26.22 -17.09
C ASP A 35 25.14 -25.79 -16.28
N PRO A 36 25.18 -24.55 -15.72
CA PRO A 36 26.32 -24.05 -14.95
C PRO A 36 26.65 -24.86 -13.69
N GLU A 37 25.66 -25.50 -13.08
CA GLU A 37 25.81 -26.33 -11.88
C GLU A 37 25.19 -27.71 -12.07
N LEU A 38 25.79 -28.72 -11.44
CA LEU A 38 25.35 -30.12 -11.48
C LEU A 38 24.14 -30.39 -10.56
N ASP A 39 23.91 -29.50 -9.61
CA ASP A 39 22.82 -29.54 -8.65
C ASP A 39 21.83 -28.38 -8.87
N LEU A 40 20.70 -28.44 -8.15
CA LEU A 40 19.69 -27.39 -8.19
C LEU A 40 20.14 -26.15 -7.41
N GLU A 41 20.03 -24.99 -8.06
CA GLU A 41 20.41 -23.69 -7.49
C GLU A 41 19.27 -23.00 -6.71
N ILE A 42 18.07 -23.61 -6.65
CA ILE A 42 16.91 -23.09 -5.91
C ILE A 42 16.59 -24.04 -4.75
N PRO A 43 17.13 -23.79 -3.54
CA PRO A 43 16.94 -24.70 -2.42
C PRO A 43 15.54 -24.54 -1.78
N ARG A 44 14.95 -25.64 -1.31
CA ARG A 44 13.67 -25.60 -0.55
C ARG A 44 13.91 -25.12 0.87
N ALA A 45 13.02 -24.28 1.41
CA ALA A 45 13.03 -23.93 2.83
C ALA A 45 11.61 -24.03 3.41
N GLY A 46 11.45 -24.77 4.51
CA GLY A 46 10.15 -24.99 5.13
C GLY A 46 9.71 -23.86 6.07
N ASP A 47 10.66 -23.12 6.65
CA ASP A 47 10.40 -22.07 7.62
C ASP A 47 11.42 -20.93 7.50
N LEU A 48 11.23 -19.88 8.32
CA LEU A 48 12.15 -18.75 8.45
C LEU A 48 13.59 -19.20 8.69
N ALA A 49 13.77 -20.10 9.66
CA ALA A 49 15.08 -20.56 10.10
C ALA A 49 15.87 -21.21 8.96
N SER A 50 15.24 -22.13 8.22
CA SER A 50 15.83 -22.75 7.05
C SER A 50 16.01 -21.79 5.89
N ARG A 51 15.16 -20.76 5.73
CA ARG A 51 15.39 -19.70 4.72
C ARG A 51 16.68 -18.95 5.04
N VAL A 52 16.86 -18.51 6.29
CA VAL A 52 18.07 -17.78 6.71
C VAL A 52 19.33 -18.63 6.49
N GLU A 53 19.33 -19.87 6.99
CA GLU A 53 20.50 -20.76 6.86
C GLU A 53 20.85 -21.04 5.40
N LYS A 54 19.86 -21.30 4.54
CA LYS A 54 20.10 -21.61 3.12
C LYS A 54 20.43 -20.39 2.29
N LEU A 55 19.97 -19.20 2.70
CA LEU A 55 20.21 -17.95 1.99
C LEU A 55 21.59 -17.38 2.32
N VAL A 56 21.94 -17.29 3.60
CA VAL A 56 23.16 -16.62 4.06
C VAL A 56 23.99 -17.44 5.04
N GLY A 57 23.46 -18.55 5.59
CA GLY A 57 24.14 -19.31 6.64
C GLY A 57 24.18 -18.55 7.98
N PRO A 58 25.12 -18.89 8.88
CA PRO A 58 26.06 -20.02 8.79
C PRO A 58 25.36 -21.37 9.05
N GLN A 59 26.04 -22.48 8.74
CA GLN A 59 25.51 -23.82 8.98
C GLN A 59 25.19 -24.03 10.48
N GLY A 60 24.03 -24.62 10.77
CA GLY A 60 23.53 -24.85 12.13
C GLY A 60 22.74 -23.67 12.73
N VAL A 61 22.69 -22.51 12.06
CA VAL A 61 21.96 -21.34 12.59
C VAL A 61 20.45 -21.57 12.68
N ALA A 62 19.87 -22.41 11.81
CA ALA A 62 18.43 -22.65 11.79
C ALA A 62 17.91 -23.24 13.10
N GLU A 63 18.64 -24.18 13.71
CA GLU A 63 18.23 -24.79 14.98
C GLU A 63 18.20 -23.75 16.11
N VAL A 64 19.21 -22.89 16.16
CA VAL A 64 19.29 -21.79 17.13
C VAL A 64 18.17 -20.78 16.91
N ILE A 65 17.86 -20.42 15.66
CA ILE A 65 16.73 -19.54 15.34
C ILE A 65 15.43 -20.14 15.86
N ARG A 66 15.14 -21.42 15.59
CA ARG A 66 13.92 -22.10 16.06
C ARG A 66 13.81 -22.14 17.58
N GLU A 67 14.94 -22.25 18.27
CA GLU A 67 14.97 -22.25 19.73
C GLU A 67 14.67 -20.86 20.31
N LEU A 68 15.35 -19.83 19.78
CA LEU A 68 15.30 -18.47 20.31
C LEU A 68 14.04 -17.70 19.87
N ASP A 69 13.50 -17.95 18.67
CA ASP A 69 12.28 -17.32 18.15
C ASP A 69 11.05 -17.59 19.05
N LYS A 70 11.09 -18.68 19.83
CA LYS A 70 10.07 -19.00 20.85
C LYS A 70 10.22 -18.20 22.14
N LYS A 71 11.41 -17.63 22.39
CA LYS A 71 11.80 -17.03 23.67
C LYS A 71 11.91 -15.50 23.60
N MET A 72 12.20 -14.94 22.42
CA MET A 72 12.40 -13.51 22.25
C MET A 72 11.83 -12.99 20.92
N PRO A 73 11.49 -11.70 20.84
CA PRO A 73 11.13 -11.05 19.59
C PRO A 73 12.23 -11.14 18.54
N ARG A 74 11.82 -11.06 17.28
CA ARG A 74 12.69 -11.24 16.11
C ARG A 74 13.87 -10.27 16.06
N GLU A 75 13.67 -9.02 16.47
CA GLU A 75 14.72 -8.02 16.44
C GLU A 75 15.79 -8.27 17.51
N GLU A 76 15.39 -8.78 18.68
CA GLU A 76 16.32 -9.21 19.73
C GLU A 76 17.05 -10.48 19.33
N LEU A 77 16.34 -11.42 18.70
CA LEU A 77 16.91 -12.62 18.09
C LEU A 77 18.01 -12.26 17.10
N ALA A 78 17.76 -11.30 16.19
CA ALA A 78 18.73 -10.88 15.20
C ALA A 78 20.03 -10.37 15.84
N LEU A 79 19.93 -9.51 16.85
CA LEU A 79 21.10 -8.98 17.57
C LEU A 79 21.79 -10.05 18.42
N LYS A 80 21.04 -10.98 19.02
CA LYS A 80 21.62 -12.12 19.75
C LYS A 80 22.40 -13.05 18.83
N LEU A 81 21.95 -13.24 17.59
CA LEU A 81 22.70 -14.02 16.61
C LEU A 81 24.00 -13.33 16.19
N VAL A 82 24.03 -11.99 16.13
CA VAL A 82 25.28 -11.24 15.89
C VAL A 82 26.31 -11.59 16.97
N GLU A 83 25.91 -11.54 18.24
CA GLU A 83 26.77 -11.96 19.36
C GLU A 83 27.32 -13.37 19.15
N MET A 84 26.44 -14.33 18.91
CA MET A 84 26.80 -15.75 18.86
C MET A 84 27.71 -16.08 17.67
N ILE A 85 27.54 -15.39 16.53
CA ILE A 85 28.38 -15.56 15.36
C ILE A 85 29.77 -14.96 15.59
N VAL A 86 29.84 -13.74 16.14
CA VAL A 86 31.12 -13.08 16.43
C VAL A 86 31.90 -13.83 17.52
N ASP A 87 31.23 -14.35 18.54
CA ASP A 87 31.83 -15.16 19.60
C ASP A 87 32.25 -16.57 19.11
N GLY A 88 31.98 -16.91 17.85
CA GLY A 88 32.48 -18.14 17.20
C GLY A 88 31.65 -19.40 17.44
N LYS A 89 30.38 -19.28 17.89
CA LYS A 89 29.51 -20.44 18.16
C LYS A 89 29.28 -21.33 16.92
N PHE A 90 29.31 -20.74 15.72
CA PHE A 90 29.05 -21.43 14.45
C PHE A 90 30.33 -21.71 13.64
N GLY A 91 31.49 -21.70 14.32
CA GLY A 91 32.80 -21.81 13.69
C GLY A 91 33.62 -20.54 13.82
N LYS A 92 34.93 -20.66 13.61
CA LYS A 92 35.86 -19.52 13.66
C LYS A 92 35.98 -18.89 12.28
N PHE A 93 35.79 -17.58 12.23
CA PHE A 93 35.97 -16.75 11.05
C PHE A 93 37.09 -15.72 11.32
N THR A 94 37.61 -15.08 10.27
CA THR A 94 38.36 -13.83 10.45
C THR A 94 37.41 -12.74 10.95
N GLU A 95 37.92 -11.70 11.61
CA GLU A 95 37.09 -10.64 12.20
C GLU A 95 36.12 -10.01 11.18
N GLU A 96 36.62 -9.68 9.98
CA GLU A 96 35.79 -9.16 8.87
C GLU A 96 34.70 -10.14 8.44
N LYS A 97 35.06 -11.42 8.23
CA LYS A 97 34.09 -12.45 7.83
C LYS A 97 33.07 -12.75 8.93
N ALA A 98 33.48 -12.67 10.20
CA ALA A 98 32.58 -12.83 11.34
C ALA A 98 31.55 -11.69 11.37
N ALA A 99 32.01 -10.44 11.22
CA ALA A 99 31.14 -9.27 11.14
C ALA A 99 30.19 -9.36 9.94
N GLU A 100 30.70 -9.69 8.76
CA GLU A 100 29.90 -9.84 7.54
C GLU A 100 28.82 -10.90 7.71
N GLN A 101 29.21 -12.11 8.14
CA GLN A 101 28.29 -13.22 8.37
C GLN A 101 27.22 -12.85 9.40
N ALA A 102 27.62 -12.21 10.50
CA ALA A 102 26.73 -11.78 11.55
C ALA A 102 25.67 -10.79 11.05
N ILE A 103 26.08 -9.76 10.30
CA ILE A 103 25.18 -8.72 9.81
C ILE A 103 24.25 -9.27 8.73
N ARG A 104 24.75 -10.10 7.80
CA ARG A 104 23.91 -10.77 6.78
C ARG A 104 22.86 -11.67 7.43
N THR A 105 23.26 -12.46 8.43
CA THR A 105 22.34 -13.34 9.17
C THR A 105 21.28 -12.54 9.92
N ALA A 106 21.68 -11.48 10.62
CA ALA A 106 20.75 -10.59 11.32
C ALA A 106 19.75 -9.95 10.35
N LEU A 107 20.23 -9.41 9.23
CA LEU A 107 19.38 -8.81 8.21
C LEU A 107 18.42 -9.85 7.58
N ALA A 108 18.87 -11.08 7.36
CA ALA A 108 18.03 -12.16 6.86
C ALA A 108 16.91 -12.52 7.85
N VAL A 109 17.22 -12.61 9.15
CA VAL A 109 16.19 -12.84 10.19
C VAL A 109 15.17 -11.69 10.20
N LEU A 110 15.64 -10.44 10.18
CA LEU A 110 14.78 -9.25 10.22
C LEU A 110 13.85 -9.14 9.01
N THR A 111 14.31 -9.62 7.85
CA THR A 111 13.56 -9.59 6.58
C THR A 111 12.88 -10.90 6.24
N GLU A 112 12.80 -11.81 7.23
CA GLU A 112 12.22 -13.14 7.13
C GLU A 112 12.86 -14.10 6.09
N GLY A 113 14.02 -13.73 5.56
CA GLY A 113 14.66 -14.41 4.44
C GLY A 113 13.82 -14.35 3.15
N ILE A 114 12.94 -13.35 3.01
CA ILE A 114 12.04 -13.19 1.86
C ILE A 114 12.60 -12.22 0.82
N VAL A 115 13.48 -11.29 1.24
CA VAL A 115 14.09 -10.28 0.37
C VAL A 115 15.55 -10.62 0.08
N ILE A 116 16.09 -10.09 -1.01
CA ILE A 116 17.47 -10.34 -1.45
C ILE A 116 18.51 -9.44 -0.75
N ALA A 117 18.07 -8.45 0.03
CA ALA A 117 18.94 -7.50 0.70
C ALA A 117 20.05 -8.11 1.58
N PRO A 118 19.87 -9.26 2.27
CA PRO A 118 20.97 -9.93 2.97
C PRO A 118 22.12 -10.39 2.05
N LEU A 119 21.84 -10.60 0.76
CA LEU A 119 22.83 -11.00 -0.25
C LEU A 119 23.34 -9.79 -1.04
N GLU A 120 22.43 -9.01 -1.62
CA GLU A 120 22.78 -7.94 -2.56
C GLU A 120 22.71 -6.53 -1.94
N GLY A 121 22.07 -6.36 -0.79
CA GLY A 121 21.92 -5.06 -0.13
C GLY A 121 23.14 -4.65 0.69
N ILE A 122 23.90 -5.61 1.18
CA ILE A 122 25.22 -5.43 1.81
C ILE A 122 26.21 -6.18 0.94
N THR A 123 27.08 -5.46 0.23
CA THR A 123 28.04 -6.08 -0.69
C THR A 123 29.26 -6.59 0.05
N GLU A 124 29.76 -5.84 1.03
CA GLU A 124 30.97 -6.16 1.78
C GLU A 124 30.96 -5.52 3.17
N VAL A 125 31.75 -6.08 4.09
CA VAL A 125 32.07 -5.50 5.40
C VAL A 125 33.58 -5.50 5.60
N LYS A 126 34.15 -4.34 5.92
CA LYS A 126 35.62 -4.17 6.06
C LYS A 126 36.00 -3.55 7.40
N ILE A 127 37.20 -3.88 7.87
CA ILE A 127 37.86 -3.18 8.97
C ILE A 127 38.84 -2.15 8.37
N LYS A 128 38.53 -0.86 8.58
CA LYS A 128 39.32 0.28 8.10
C LYS A 128 39.96 1.01 9.28
N LYS A 129 40.78 2.03 9.01
CA LYS A 129 41.48 2.82 10.04
C LYS A 129 41.00 4.27 10.06
N ASN A 130 40.78 4.78 11.26
CA ASN A 130 40.54 6.20 11.50
C ASN A 130 41.79 7.03 11.22
N MET A 131 41.64 8.36 11.15
CA MET A 131 42.78 9.28 11.00
C MET A 131 43.78 9.19 12.16
N ASP A 132 43.35 8.72 13.33
CA ASP A 132 44.21 8.43 14.48
C ASP A 132 44.80 7.00 14.46
N GLY A 133 44.58 6.24 13.39
CA GLY A 133 45.04 4.86 13.20
C GLY A 133 44.15 3.79 13.85
N SER A 134 43.14 4.16 14.65
CA SER A 134 42.27 3.19 15.34
C SER A 134 41.39 2.41 14.35
N PRO A 135 41.25 1.08 14.51
CA PRO A 135 40.46 0.28 13.59
C PRO A 135 38.95 0.45 13.86
N TYR A 136 38.15 0.55 12.81
CA TYR A 136 36.69 0.67 12.86
C TYR A 136 36.02 -0.17 11.76
N LEU A 137 34.71 -0.39 11.87
CA LEU A 137 33.93 -1.19 10.91
C LEU A 137 33.23 -0.33 9.84
N ALA A 138 33.34 -0.73 8.59
CA ALA A 138 32.67 -0.12 7.44
C ALA A 138 31.72 -1.10 6.75
N LEU A 139 30.50 -0.65 6.47
CA LEU A 139 29.43 -1.43 5.84
C LEU A 139 29.18 -0.90 4.43
N TYR A 140 29.39 -1.74 3.42
CA TYR A 140 29.15 -1.38 2.02
C TYR A 140 27.72 -1.77 1.63
N PHE A 141 26.87 -0.77 1.48
CA PHE A 141 25.49 -0.92 1.04
C PHE A 141 25.37 -0.75 -0.48
N ALA A 142 24.46 -1.51 -1.08
CA ALA A 142 24.02 -1.29 -2.46
C ALA A 142 22.51 -1.03 -2.52
N SER A 143 22.05 -0.43 -3.61
CA SER A 143 20.65 -0.01 -3.81
C SER A 143 19.58 -1.09 -3.56
N PRO A 144 19.82 -2.40 -3.75
CA PRO A 144 18.88 -3.45 -3.35
C PRO A 144 18.47 -3.41 -1.86
N ILE A 145 19.22 -2.72 -0.98
CA ILE A 145 18.84 -2.51 0.42
C ILE A 145 17.47 -1.85 0.58
N ARG A 146 17.03 -1.05 -0.42
CA ARG A 146 15.69 -0.42 -0.41
C ARG A 146 14.57 -1.43 -0.27
N ALA A 147 14.73 -2.62 -0.84
CA ALA A 147 13.72 -3.69 -0.83
C ALA A 147 13.53 -4.31 0.57
N ALA A 148 14.53 -4.25 1.45
CA ALA A 148 14.37 -4.66 2.85
C ALA A 148 13.52 -3.67 3.68
N GLY A 149 13.37 -2.44 3.20
CA GLY A 149 12.70 -1.36 3.90
C GLY A 149 13.56 -0.69 4.97
N GLY A 150 13.17 0.52 5.35
CA GLY A 150 13.97 1.38 6.23
C GLY A 150 14.31 0.77 7.60
N THR A 151 13.37 0.03 8.21
CA THR A 151 13.64 -0.56 9.53
C THR A 151 14.73 -1.62 9.49
N ALA A 152 14.72 -2.49 8.48
CA ALA A 152 15.74 -3.52 8.34
C ALA A 152 17.10 -2.90 7.98
N ALA A 153 17.13 -1.89 7.11
CA ALA A 153 18.36 -1.14 6.80
C ALA A 153 18.95 -0.46 8.05
N ALA A 154 18.11 0.19 8.85
CA ALA A 154 18.52 0.81 10.11
C ALA A 154 19.08 -0.21 11.12
N LEU A 155 18.41 -1.35 11.28
CA LEU A 155 18.85 -2.41 12.18
C LEU A 155 20.12 -3.11 11.68
N ALA A 156 20.40 -3.11 10.37
CA ALA A 156 21.69 -3.56 9.85
C ALA A 156 22.85 -2.65 10.31
N VAL A 157 22.63 -1.32 10.33
CA VAL A 157 23.62 -0.38 10.88
C VAL A 157 23.83 -0.62 12.39
N LEU A 158 22.74 -0.83 13.14
CA LEU A 158 22.81 -1.17 14.57
C LEU A 158 23.51 -2.51 14.81
N ALA A 159 23.26 -3.52 13.98
CA ALA A 159 23.95 -4.81 14.02
C ALA A 159 25.46 -4.65 13.75
N GLY A 160 25.85 -3.75 12.85
CA GLY A 160 27.25 -3.38 12.65
C GLY A 160 27.89 -2.76 13.88
N ASP A 161 27.20 -1.85 14.56
CA ASP A 161 27.68 -1.30 15.83
C ASP A 161 27.80 -2.37 16.92
N PHE A 162 26.89 -3.33 16.95
CA PHE A 162 26.97 -4.44 17.90
C PHE A 162 28.15 -5.37 17.60
N ALA A 163 28.36 -5.73 16.32
CA ALA A 163 29.47 -6.56 15.87
C ALA A 163 30.83 -5.90 16.15
N ARG A 164 30.98 -4.61 15.83
CA ARG A 164 32.25 -3.89 16.03
C ARG A 164 32.63 -3.78 17.51
N ARG A 165 31.66 -3.65 18.42
CA ARG A 165 31.93 -3.67 19.87
C ARG A 165 32.42 -5.03 20.36
N LYS A 166 31.82 -6.11 19.86
CA LYS A 166 32.22 -7.48 20.19
C LYS A 166 33.60 -7.82 19.64
N LEU A 167 33.95 -7.26 18.49
CA LEU A 167 35.31 -7.33 17.91
C LEU A 167 36.29 -6.31 18.53
N HIS A 168 35.90 -5.58 19.58
CA HIS A 168 36.73 -4.57 20.24
C HIS A 168 37.27 -3.46 19.31
N LEU A 169 36.52 -3.13 18.24
CA LEU A 169 36.85 -2.06 17.30
C LEU A 169 36.40 -0.69 17.82
N SER A 170 37.17 0.33 17.48
CA SER A 170 36.85 1.73 17.79
C SER A 170 35.63 2.21 16.99
N PRO A 171 34.91 3.23 17.48
CA PRO A 171 33.86 3.86 16.70
C PRO A 171 34.45 4.55 15.46
N TYR A 172 33.64 4.65 14.40
CA TYR A 172 33.97 5.46 13.24
C TYR A 172 34.07 6.94 13.63
N LYS A 173 35.14 7.60 13.17
CA LYS A 173 35.39 9.03 13.37
C LYS A 173 35.42 9.73 12.00
N PRO A 174 34.27 10.18 11.48
CA PRO A 174 34.22 10.89 10.20
C PRO A 174 34.92 12.24 10.28
N THR A 175 35.54 12.62 9.18
CA THR A 175 35.96 14.00 8.92
C THR A 175 34.77 14.84 8.46
N GLU A 176 34.87 16.15 8.63
CA GLU A 176 33.83 17.08 8.12
C GLU A 176 33.64 16.94 6.61
N LYS A 177 34.72 16.70 5.85
CA LYS A 177 34.66 16.47 4.40
C LYS A 177 33.84 15.23 4.04
N GLU A 178 33.97 14.15 4.81
CA GLU A 178 33.17 12.92 4.59
C GLU A 178 31.69 13.15 4.91
N ALA A 179 31.37 13.90 5.96
CA ALA A 179 29.98 14.26 6.27
C ALA A 179 29.36 15.15 5.17
N ARG A 180 30.08 16.17 4.71
CA ARG A 180 29.61 17.06 3.64
C ARG A 180 29.52 16.35 2.29
N ARG A 181 30.44 15.43 2.00
CA ARG A 181 30.34 14.49 0.86
C ARG A 181 29.04 13.71 0.91
N PHE A 182 28.66 13.20 2.07
CA PHE A 182 27.41 12.46 2.23
C PHE A 182 26.17 13.34 1.96
N ALA A 183 26.17 14.57 2.47
CA ALA A 183 25.10 15.54 2.20
C ALA A 183 24.97 15.88 0.71
N GLU A 184 26.10 16.08 0.00
CA GLU A 184 26.12 16.26 -1.45
C GLU A 184 25.53 15.05 -2.18
N GLU A 185 25.87 13.82 -1.76
CA GLU A 185 25.32 12.60 -2.33
C GLU A 185 23.81 12.47 -2.14
N VAL A 186 23.26 12.85 -0.98
CA VAL A 186 21.81 12.86 -0.72
C VAL A 186 21.11 13.84 -1.66
N GLU A 187 21.65 15.04 -1.86
CA GLU A 187 21.06 16.04 -2.76
C GLU A 187 21.04 15.55 -4.21
N ILE A 188 22.17 15.01 -4.69
CA ILE A 188 22.28 14.49 -6.06
C ILE A 188 21.36 13.28 -6.25
N TYR A 189 21.33 12.36 -5.29
CA TYR A 189 20.49 11.16 -5.35
C TYR A 189 19.00 11.54 -5.45
N HIS A 190 18.51 12.46 -4.60
CA HIS A 190 17.13 12.93 -4.62
C HIS A 190 16.70 13.52 -5.97
N ASN A 191 17.57 14.34 -6.55
CA ASN A 191 17.26 15.12 -7.73
C ASN A 191 17.47 14.35 -9.05
N SER A 192 18.44 13.44 -9.09
CA SER A 192 18.93 12.86 -10.35
C SER A 192 18.74 11.35 -10.46
N ILE A 193 18.66 10.61 -9.34
CA ILE A 193 18.59 9.14 -9.34
C ILE A 193 17.19 8.67 -8.92
N ALA A 194 16.80 8.96 -7.69
CA ALA A 194 15.49 8.55 -7.17
C ALA A 194 15.06 9.39 -5.97
N ARG A 195 13.77 9.72 -5.90
CA ARG A 195 13.20 10.38 -4.71
C ARG A 195 13.16 9.43 -3.51
N GLU A 196 13.77 9.84 -2.41
CA GLU A 196 13.64 9.19 -1.11
C GLU A 196 12.26 9.41 -0.51
N GLN A 197 11.84 8.49 0.35
CA GLN A 197 10.63 8.63 1.16
C GLN A 197 10.73 9.74 2.21
N TYR A 198 11.95 10.11 2.59
CA TYR A 198 12.26 11.15 3.55
C TYR A 198 13.58 11.79 3.13
N LYS A 199 13.55 13.09 2.80
CA LYS A 199 14.75 13.90 2.54
C LYS A 199 14.99 14.75 3.79
N PRO A 200 15.96 14.39 4.65
CA PRO A 200 16.29 15.19 5.81
C PRO A 200 16.96 16.51 5.39
N PRO A 201 16.88 17.55 6.24
CA PRO A 201 17.71 18.75 6.07
C PRO A 201 19.20 18.42 6.08
N GLU A 202 20.01 19.23 5.37
CA GLU A 202 21.47 19.05 5.29
C GLU A 202 22.14 19.02 6.67
N GLU A 203 21.77 19.92 7.57
CA GLU A 203 22.33 19.99 8.93
C GLU A 203 22.10 18.69 9.72
N ASP A 204 20.94 18.06 9.55
CA ASP A 204 20.62 16.79 10.20
C ASP A 204 21.39 15.62 9.58
N ILE A 205 21.69 15.67 8.28
CA ILE A 205 22.55 14.68 7.62
C ILE A 205 23.97 14.77 8.16
N LEU A 206 24.53 15.99 8.24
CA LEU A 206 25.87 16.23 8.79
C LEU A 206 25.94 15.72 10.23
N PHE A 207 24.96 16.10 11.06
CA PHE A 207 24.87 15.66 12.45
C PHE A 207 24.76 14.13 12.56
N ALA A 208 23.93 13.49 11.74
CA ALA A 208 23.78 12.04 11.77
C ALA A 208 25.08 11.32 11.39
N VAL A 209 25.72 11.72 10.30
CA VAL A 209 26.99 11.10 9.86
C VAL A 209 28.07 11.26 10.92
N GLN A 210 28.18 12.44 11.54
CA GLN A 210 29.16 12.71 12.60
C GLN A 210 29.00 11.84 13.86
N ASN A 211 27.80 11.31 14.10
CA ASN A 211 27.50 10.51 15.29
C ASN A 211 27.36 9.01 15.00
N LEU A 212 27.51 8.56 13.75
CA LEU A 212 27.42 7.15 13.40
C LEU A 212 28.64 6.37 13.95
N PRO A 213 28.43 5.28 14.71
CA PRO A 213 29.55 4.51 15.28
C PRO A 213 30.22 3.55 14.27
N VAL A 214 29.63 3.37 13.09
CA VAL A 214 30.16 2.58 11.97
C VAL A 214 30.07 3.40 10.68
N GLU A 215 31.00 3.19 9.75
CA GLU A 215 30.93 3.87 8.45
C GLU A 215 29.83 3.23 7.60
N VAL A 216 28.83 4.02 7.24
CA VAL A 216 27.85 3.64 6.21
C VAL A 216 28.43 4.10 4.88
N THR A 217 28.84 3.15 4.03
CA THR A 217 29.41 3.41 2.70
C THR A 217 28.81 2.44 1.69
N GLY A 218 29.37 2.31 0.49
CA GLY A 218 28.78 1.45 -0.53
C GLY A 218 29.42 1.58 -1.90
N GLU A 219 28.94 0.74 -2.82
CA GLU A 219 29.32 0.79 -4.23
C GLU A 219 28.56 1.91 -4.99
N PRO A 220 29.07 2.35 -6.16
CA PRO A 220 28.35 3.24 -7.05
C PRO A 220 26.99 2.65 -7.46
N THR A 221 25.93 3.45 -7.38
CA THR A 221 24.62 3.05 -7.95
C THR A 221 24.65 3.11 -9.47
N GLU A 222 25.20 4.21 -9.96
CA GLU A 222 25.30 4.59 -11.36
C GLU A 222 26.70 5.16 -11.57
N ARG A 223 27.37 4.78 -12.67
CA ARG A 223 28.78 5.13 -12.93
C ARG A 223 28.94 6.35 -13.85
N ASP A 224 27.84 7.00 -14.19
CA ASP A 224 27.75 8.21 -14.99
C ASP A 224 27.45 9.47 -14.17
N ILE A 225 27.09 9.32 -12.89
CA ILE A 225 26.81 10.43 -11.97
C ILE A 225 27.86 10.46 -10.85
N SER A 226 28.56 11.59 -10.71
CA SER A 226 29.61 11.78 -9.70
C SER A 226 29.39 13.02 -8.87
N VAL A 227 29.97 13.04 -7.67
CA VAL A 227 30.06 14.25 -6.86
C VAL A 227 31.02 15.28 -7.47
N THR A 228 30.79 16.54 -7.11
CA THR A 228 31.50 17.70 -7.65
C THR A 228 32.44 18.31 -6.62
N ALA A 229 31.97 18.51 -5.38
CA ALA A 229 32.71 19.27 -4.37
C ALA A 229 33.70 18.42 -3.59
N TYR A 230 33.28 17.26 -3.08
CA TYR A 230 34.10 16.47 -2.15
C TYR A 230 34.68 15.20 -2.80
N ARG A 231 35.59 15.39 -3.76
CA ARG A 231 36.21 14.29 -4.52
C ARG A 231 37.47 13.73 -3.84
N ASP A 232 37.82 12.49 -4.19
CA ASP A 232 39.10 11.82 -3.89
C ASP A 232 39.42 11.80 -2.38
N LEU A 233 38.41 11.51 -1.55
CA LEU A 233 38.58 11.35 -0.11
C LEU A 233 39.30 10.04 0.20
N GLU A 234 40.30 10.07 1.09
CA GLU A 234 41.22 8.96 1.37
C GLU A 234 40.51 7.62 1.66
N ARG A 235 39.36 7.65 2.35
CA ARG A 235 38.61 6.46 2.73
C ARG A 235 37.45 6.13 1.79
N ILE A 236 37.20 6.91 0.74
CA ILE A 236 36.12 6.66 -0.21
C ILE A 236 36.74 6.37 -1.57
N GLU A 237 36.59 5.14 -2.04
CA GLU A 237 37.36 4.57 -3.16
C GLU A 237 36.98 5.16 -4.53
N HIS A 238 35.90 5.94 -4.61
CA HIS A 238 35.40 6.51 -5.85
C HIS A 238 34.62 7.82 -5.66
N ASN A 239 34.36 8.50 -6.78
CA ASN A 239 33.64 9.78 -6.81
C ASN A 239 32.15 9.66 -7.20
N PHE A 240 31.63 8.46 -7.42
CA PHE A 240 30.23 8.21 -7.77
C PHE A 240 29.29 8.19 -6.55
N ILE A 241 27.98 8.26 -6.80
CA ILE A 241 26.93 8.30 -5.76
C ILE A 241 26.66 6.91 -5.16
N ARG A 242 26.74 6.79 -3.83
CA ARG A 242 26.51 5.57 -3.07
C ARG A 242 25.06 5.48 -2.59
N GLY A 243 24.14 5.22 -3.51
CA GLY A 243 22.70 5.21 -3.26
C GLY A 243 22.26 4.22 -2.17
N GLY A 244 22.92 3.07 -2.05
CA GLY A 244 22.70 2.15 -0.93
C GLY A 244 22.99 2.79 0.43
N ALA A 245 24.11 3.52 0.53
CA ALA A 245 24.49 4.26 1.74
C ALA A 245 23.50 5.39 2.04
N VAL A 246 23.14 6.18 1.02
CA VAL A 246 22.13 7.24 1.11
C VAL A 246 20.83 6.70 1.69
N LEU A 247 20.29 5.60 1.15
CA LEU A 247 19.06 4.98 1.60
C LEU A 247 19.16 4.42 3.02
N ALA A 248 20.27 3.78 3.38
CA ALA A 248 20.49 3.23 4.71
C ALA A 248 20.50 4.34 5.79
N LEU A 249 21.05 5.51 5.46
CA LEU A 249 21.02 6.68 6.34
C LEU A 249 19.64 7.34 6.38
N THR A 250 19.10 7.77 5.24
CA THR A 250 17.92 8.65 5.18
C THR A 250 16.62 7.90 5.42
N GLU A 251 16.31 6.87 4.61
CA GLU A 251 15.10 6.03 4.77
C GLU A 251 15.26 5.01 5.91
N GLY A 252 16.49 4.70 6.29
CA GLY A 252 16.82 3.83 7.42
C GLY A 252 16.96 4.58 8.74
N VAL A 253 18.20 4.89 9.11
CA VAL A 253 18.56 5.38 10.45
C VAL A 253 17.73 6.62 10.85
N MET A 254 17.65 7.62 9.98
CA MET A 254 16.99 8.89 10.29
C MET A 254 15.46 8.77 10.27
N GLN A 255 14.87 8.24 9.19
CA GLN A 255 13.41 8.10 9.11
C GLN A 255 12.85 7.16 10.19
N LYS A 256 13.62 6.14 10.60
CA LYS A 256 13.20 5.15 11.62
C LYS A 256 13.81 5.41 13.00
N ALA A 257 14.37 6.59 13.26
CA ALA A 257 15.05 6.94 14.51
C ALA A 257 14.23 6.56 15.76
N SER A 258 12.93 6.87 15.79
CA SER A 258 12.04 6.55 16.92
C SER A 258 11.89 5.04 17.18
N LYS A 259 11.94 4.22 16.13
CA LYS A 259 11.87 2.77 16.25
C LYS A 259 13.22 2.19 16.69
N ILE A 260 14.34 2.72 16.18
CA ILE A 260 15.70 2.33 16.59
C ILE A 260 15.91 2.64 18.08
N MET A 261 15.53 3.83 18.52
CA MET A 261 15.64 4.25 19.93
C MET A 261 14.92 3.30 20.89
N LYS A 262 13.78 2.71 20.49
CA LYS A 262 13.11 1.69 21.30
C LYS A 262 13.99 0.46 21.53
N TYR A 263 14.70 -0.02 20.51
CA TYR A 263 15.58 -1.18 20.65
C TYR A 263 16.87 -0.84 21.39
N VAL A 264 17.47 0.32 21.10
CA VAL A 264 18.63 0.86 21.82
C VAL A 264 18.35 0.92 23.32
N ASN A 265 17.22 1.52 23.73
CA ASN A 265 16.83 1.62 25.13
C ASN A 265 16.51 0.26 25.74
N LYS A 266 15.80 -0.62 25.01
CA LYS A 266 15.43 -1.94 25.52
C LYS A 266 16.65 -2.83 25.77
N LEU A 267 17.67 -2.72 24.93
CA LEU A 267 18.88 -3.52 24.97
C LEU A 267 20.05 -2.83 25.69
N ASN A 268 19.81 -1.63 26.25
CA ASN A 268 20.82 -0.80 26.91
C ASN A 268 22.09 -0.61 26.08
N ILE A 269 21.92 -0.23 24.80
CA ILE A 269 23.04 0.04 23.89
C ILE A 269 23.43 1.52 24.01
N ASP A 270 24.60 1.81 24.56
CA ASP A 270 25.08 3.19 24.69
C ASP A 270 25.48 3.82 23.33
N GLY A 271 25.63 5.15 23.25
CA GLY A 271 26.19 5.83 22.07
C GLY A 271 25.20 6.18 20.95
N TRP A 272 23.91 5.88 21.12
CA TRP A 272 22.83 6.22 20.17
C TRP A 272 21.90 7.35 20.68
N GLY A 273 22.24 7.99 21.80
CA GLY A 273 21.41 9.04 22.42
C GLY A 273 21.12 10.23 21.50
N TRP A 274 22.01 10.52 20.54
CA TRP A 274 21.86 11.57 19.54
C TRP A 274 20.63 11.40 18.63
N LEU A 275 20.08 10.19 18.50
CA LEU A 275 18.83 9.98 17.76
C LEU A 275 17.65 10.73 18.41
N ALA A 276 17.69 11.00 19.72
CA ALA A 276 16.67 11.81 20.39
C ALA A 276 16.61 13.24 19.81
N ASP A 277 17.76 13.80 19.40
CA ASP A 277 17.83 15.12 18.77
C ASP A 277 17.27 15.09 17.35
N ILE A 278 17.53 14.03 16.58
CA ILE A 278 16.89 13.86 15.26
C ILE A 278 15.36 13.74 15.40
N ILE A 279 14.88 13.01 16.42
CA ILE A 279 13.44 12.85 16.67
C ILE A 279 12.79 14.18 17.08
N SER A 280 13.48 15.00 17.88
CA SER A 280 12.95 16.28 18.34
C SER A 280 12.97 17.37 17.26
N ARG A 281 13.96 17.31 16.35
CA ARG A 281 14.08 18.20 15.18
C ARG A 281 13.15 17.83 14.03
N ALA A 282 12.68 16.59 13.97
CA ALA A 282 11.69 16.19 12.97
C ALA A 282 10.43 17.06 13.12
N PRO A 283 9.85 17.57 12.01
CA PRO A 283 8.69 18.45 12.07
C PRO A 283 7.59 17.79 12.91
N THR A 284 7.21 18.45 14.00
CA THR A 284 6.07 18.04 14.80
C THR A 284 4.88 17.94 13.86
N LYS A 285 4.25 16.76 13.77
CA LYS A 285 2.93 16.64 13.12
C LYS A 285 2.10 17.81 13.62
N GLU A 286 1.64 18.67 12.70
CA GLU A 286 0.77 19.81 13.03
C GLU A 286 -0.23 19.40 14.11
N LYS A 287 -0.43 20.26 15.12
CA LYS A 287 -1.41 20.05 16.20
C LYS A 287 -2.69 19.49 15.57
N ALA A 288 -2.95 18.23 15.87
CA ALA A 288 -3.94 17.43 15.20
C ALA A 288 -5.31 18.12 15.27
N SER A 289 -5.86 18.53 14.12
CA SER A 289 -7.29 18.35 13.93
C SER A 289 -7.62 16.88 14.27
N ALA A 290 -8.80 16.61 14.83
CA ALA A 290 -9.22 15.25 15.21
C ALA A 290 -8.94 14.20 14.11
N PHE A 291 -8.88 14.66 12.84
CA PHE A 291 -8.48 13.90 11.67
C PHE A 291 -7.42 14.67 10.85
N PRO A 292 -6.19 14.14 10.66
CA PRO A 292 -5.15 14.83 9.90
C PRO A 292 -5.53 14.95 8.42
N LYS A 293 -5.40 16.16 7.82
CA LYS A 293 -5.72 16.42 6.41
C LYS A 293 -4.63 15.85 5.48
N GLY A 294 -4.97 14.87 4.65
CA GLY A 294 -4.02 14.23 3.75
C GLY A 294 -3.90 14.94 2.39
N LYS A 295 -3.28 16.13 2.30
CA LYS A 295 -3.01 16.74 0.97
C LYS A 295 -1.92 16.02 0.17
N ALA A 296 -1.16 15.14 0.80
CA ALA A 296 0.00 14.48 0.23
C ALA A 296 -0.30 13.66 -1.04
N TYR A 297 -1.50 13.08 -1.17
CA TYR A 297 -1.80 12.31 -2.39
C TYR A 297 -1.82 13.22 -3.63
N LEU A 298 -2.23 14.49 -3.52
CA LEU A 298 -2.24 15.45 -4.64
C LEU A 298 -0.86 16.01 -5.04
N GLY A 299 0.19 15.77 -4.26
CA GLY A 299 1.52 16.38 -4.50
C GLY A 299 2.20 16.00 -5.82
N GLU A 300 1.74 14.95 -6.48
CA GLU A 300 2.29 14.46 -7.77
C GLU A 300 1.17 13.98 -8.70
N VAL A 301 0.47 14.92 -9.34
CA VAL A 301 -0.47 14.61 -10.42
C VAL A 301 0.31 14.50 -11.72
N ILE A 302 0.32 13.30 -12.31
CA ILE A 302 0.98 13.00 -13.59
C ILE A 302 -0.07 13.09 -14.69
N ALA A 303 0.28 13.64 -15.84
CA ALA A 303 -0.59 13.66 -17.01
C ALA A 303 -1.14 12.24 -17.33
N GLY A 304 -2.44 12.16 -17.63
CA GLY A 304 -3.14 10.89 -17.87
C GLY A 304 -3.54 10.11 -16.61
N ARG A 305 -3.34 10.66 -15.41
CA ARG A 305 -3.82 10.07 -14.14
C ARG A 305 -4.86 10.98 -13.49
N PRO A 306 -6.16 10.69 -13.64
CA PRO A 306 -7.20 11.57 -13.13
C PRO A 306 -7.19 11.65 -11.61
N VAL A 307 -7.62 12.82 -11.11
CA VAL A 307 -8.05 13.01 -9.73
C VAL A 307 -9.55 12.76 -9.72
N PHE A 308 -10.00 11.78 -8.94
CA PHE A 308 -11.43 11.46 -8.85
C PHE A 308 -12.13 12.37 -7.85
N SER A 309 -11.42 12.75 -6.79
CA SER A 309 -11.95 13.65 -5.77
C SER A 309 -10.85 14.39 -5.03
N HIS A 310 -11.18 15.59 -4.54
CA HIS A 310 -10.34 16.39 -3.64
C HIS A 310 -10.42 15.89 -2.19
N PRO A 311 -9.48 16.30 -1.29
CA PRO A 311 -9.48 15.86 0.11
C PRO A 311 -10.77 16.30 0.78
N GLY A 312 -11.42 15.42 1.54
CA GLY A 312 -12.64 15.76 2.25
C GLY A 312 -12.35 16.73 3.40
N THR A 313 -13.06 17.86 3.47
CA THR A 313 -13.09 18.69 4.67
C THR A 313 -14.38 18.43 5.46
N GLU A 314 -14.42 18.90 6.71
CA GLU A 314 -15.64 18.82 7.50
C GLU A 314 -16.58 19.95 7.05
N GLY A 315 -17.65 19.61 6.33
CA GLY A 315 -18.85 20.44 6.23
C GLY A 315 -19.04 21.28 4.96
N HIS A 316 -20.23 21.08 4.39
CA HIS A 316 -21.08 21.94 3.56
C HIS A 316 -20.61 22.34 2.14
N ARG A 317 -21.46 21.90 1.21
CA ARG A 317 -21.47 22.08 -0.26
C ARG A 317 -20.56 21.14 -1.03
N GLY A 318 -21.17 20.49 -2.03
CA GLY A 318 -20.66 19.45 -2.92
C GLY A 318 -19.41 19.76 -3.76
N SER A 319 -18.52 20.63 -3.31
CA SER A 319 -17.14 20.70 -3.81
C SER A 319 -16.25 19.52 -3.36
N GLU A 320 -16.82 18.54 -2.66
CA GLU A 320 -16.12 17.43 -2.00
C GLU A 320 -16.72 16.05 -2.29
N GLY A 321 -17.10 15.80 -3.55
CA GLY A 321 -17.67 14.54 -4.08
C GLY A 321 -16.74 13.31 -4.02
N GLY A 322 -15.97 13.15 -2.94
CA GLY A 322 -15.19 11.96 -2.67
C GLY A 322 -16.05 10.74 -2.38
N PHE A 323 -15.39 9.59 -2.38
CA PHE A 323 -16.07 8.32 -2.12
C PHE A 323 -16.57 8.28 -0.68
N ARG A 324 -17.83 7.85 -0.48
CA ARG A 324 -18.38 7.65 0.85
C ARG A 324 -17.65 6.51 1.55
N LEU A 325 -17.07 6.78 2.73
CA LEU A 325 -16.40 5.73 3.49
C LEU A 325 -17.41 4.70 4.01
N ARG A 326 -17.24 3.45 3.60
CA ARG A 326 -17.91 2.29 4.18
C ARG A 326 -16.86 1.34 4.74
N TYR A 327 -16.96 1.01 6.03
CA TYR A 327 -16.07 0.00 6.59
C TYR A 327 -16.51 -1.37 6.16
N GLY A 328 -15.57 -2.19 5.70
CA GLY A 328 -15.85 -3.59 5.45
C GLY A 328 -14.75 -4.28 4.67
N ARG A 329 -14.92 -5.60 4.52
CA ARG A 329 -13.99 -6.46 3.80
C ARG A 329 -14.80 -7.41 2.94
N ALA A 330 -14.67 -7.29 1.62
CA ALA A 330 -15.28 -8.22 0.69
C ALA A 330 -14.33 -9.41 0.45
N ARG A 331 -14.88 -10.47 -0.16
CA ARG A 331 -14.13 -11.69 -0.51
C ARG A 331 -12.84 -11.45 -1.31
N ASN A 332 -12.79 -10.37 -2.10
CA ASN A 332 -11.70 -10.03 -3.00
C ASN A 332 -10.87 -8.82 -2.55
N THR A 333 -11.23 -8.13 -1.45
CA THR A 333 -10.45 -6.95 -0.98
C THR A 333 -9.21 -7.33 -0.19
N GLY A 334 -9.04 -8.60 0.19
CA GLY A 334 -7.79 -9.10 0.76
C GLY A 334 -7.34 -8.31 2.00
N ILE A 335 -6.11 -7.78 1.97
CA ILE A 335 -5.51 -6.96 3.05
C ILE A 335 -5.62 -5.48 2.69
N ALA A 336 -4.96 -5.05 1.60
CA ALA A 336 -4.81 -3.65 1.19
C ALA A 336 -5.50 -3.29 -0.13
N ALA A 337 -6.49 -4.07 -0.57
CA ALA A 337 -7.31 -3.69 -1.72
C ALA A 337 -8.57 -2.93 -1.27
N ILE A 338 -9.01 -2.02 -2.12
CA ILE A 338 -10.10 -1.09 -1.90
C ILE A 338 -11.27 -1.53 -2.76
N GLY A 339 -12.43 -1.72 -2.15
CA GLY A 339 -13.66 -2.04 -2.88
C GLY A 339 -14.31 -0.78 -3.44
N VAL A 340 -14.65 -0.80 -4.73
CA VAL A 340 -15.44 0.26 -5.39
C VAL A 340 -16.54 -0.41 -6.20
N HIS A 341 -17.69 0.25 -6.30
CA HIS A 341 -18.79 -0.26 -7.11
C HIS A 341 -18.42 -0.26 -8.61
N PRO A 342 -18.66 -1.36 -9.36
CA PRO A 342 -18.32 -1.44 -10.78
C PRO A 342 -18.98 -0.36 -11.65
N ALA A 343 -20.18 0.11 -11.32
CA ALA A 343 -20.80 1.23 -12.03
C ALA A 343 -19.96 2.51 -11.92
N THR A 344 -19.32 2.76 -10.77
CA THR A 344 -18.40 3.89 -10.58
C THR A 344 -17.20 3.78 -11.52
N MET A 345 -16.68 2.56 -11.69
CA MET A 345 -15.57 2.31 -12.62
C MET A 345 -15.91 2.73 -14.04
N VAL A 346 -17.10 2.34 -14.51
CA VAL A 346 -17.60 2.64 -15.86
C VAL A 346 -17.81 4.13 -16.08
N VAL A 347 -18.48 4.83 -15.15
CA VAL A 347 -18.76 6.27 -15.32
C VAL A 347 -17.52 7.15 -15.10
N CYS A 348 -16.49 6.64 -14.43
CA CYS A 348 -15.18 7.27 -14.36
C CYS A 348 -14.29 6.91 -15.57
N ASP A 349 -14.90 6.73 -16.74
CA ASP A 349 -14.28 6.42 -18.02
C ASP A 349 -13.31 5.23 -18.01
N ASP A 350 -13.60 4.21 -17.18
CA ASP A 350 -12.79 3.00 -17.04
C ASP A 350 -11.34 3.26 -16.56
N PHE A 351 -11.02 4.47 -16.07
CA PHE A 351 -9.73 4.75 -15.44
C PHE A 351 -9.53 3.97 -14.14
N LEU A 352 -10.64 3.68 -13.44
CA LEU A 352 -10.67 2.73 -12.33
C LEU A 352 -10.90 1.35 -12.91
N ALA A 353 -9.86 0.52 -12.94
CA ALA A 353 -9.95 -0.87 -13.38
C ALA A 353 -9.53 -1.81 -12.26
N VAL A 354 -9.77 -3.11 -12.46
CA VAL A 354 -9.37 -4.15 -11.52
C VAL A 354 -7.85 -4.17 -11.41
N GLY A 355 -7.33 -3.87 -10.22
CA GLY A 355 -5.88 -3.79 -9.96
C GLY A 355 -5.27 -2.41 -10.18
N THR A 356 -6.02 -1.42 -10.69
CA THR A 356 -5.56 -0.02 -10.70
C THR A 356 -5.27 0.41 -9.27
N GLN A 357 -4.09 0.96 -9.03
CA GLN A 357 -3.76 1.53 -7.73
C GLN A 357 -4.52 2.86 -7.57
N LEU A 358 -5.35 2.96 -6.55
CA LEU A 358 -6.01 4.19 -6.13
C LEU A 358 -5.23 4.79 -4.98
N LYS A 359 -4.64 5.98 -5.19
CA LYS A 359 -3.97 6.72 -4.11
C LYS A 359 -5.04 7.48 -3.33
N THR A 360 -5.16 7.17 -2.05
CA THR A 360 -6.18 7.72 -1.15
C THR A 360 -5.61 8.79 -0.26
N GLU A 361 -6.47 9.68 0.20
CA GLU A 361 -6.19 10.66 1.25
C GLU A 361 -5.88 9.99 2.60
N ARG A 362 -6.65 8.95 2.93
CA ARG A 362 -6.62 8.22 4.20
C ARG A 362 -7.26 6.82 4.01
N PRO A 363 -7.03 5.84 4.89
CA PRO A 363 -6.08 5.84 6.02
C PRO A 363 -4.62 5.59 5.60
N GLY A 364 -4.39 4.99 4.43
CA GLY A 364 -3.07 4.68 3.88
C GLY A 364 -2.76 5.44 2.59
N LYS A 365 -1.59 5.16 2.01
CA LYS A 365 -1.10 5.81 0.77
C LYS A 365 -1.89 5.40 -0.48
N GLY A 366 -2.69 4.36 -0.40
CA GLY A 366 -3.51 3.83 -1.48
C GLY A 366 -3.65 2.32 -1.43
N GLY A 367 -4.53 1.80 -2.28
CA GLY A 367 -4.80 0.37 -2.41
C GLY A 367 -5.15 -0.02 -3.84
N ALA A 368 -5.12 -1.32 -4.14
CA ALA A 368 -5.55 -1.82 -5.45
C ALA A 368 -7.07 -1.84 -5.52
N VAL A 369 -7.65 -1.30 -6.58
CA VAL A 369 -9.11 -1.29 -6.77
C VAL A 369 -9.61 -2.67 -7.12
N VAL A 370 -10.68 -3.11 -6.46
CA VAL A 370 -11.41 -4.33 -6.77
C VAL A 370 -12.92 -4.07 -6.82
N PRO A 371 -13.67 -4.80 -7.66
CA PRO A 371 -15.10 -4.59 -7.80
C PRO A 371 -15.87 -5.18 -6.61
N VAL A 372 -16.78 -4.39 -6.04
CA VAL A 372 -17.76 -4.84 -5.04
C VAL A 372 -19.13 -4.32 -5.45
N ASP A 373 -20.01 -5.20 -5.90
CA ASP A 373 -21.35 -4.87 -6.44
C ASP A 373 -22.44 -4.77 -5.37
N SER A 374 -22.15 -5.15 -4.13
CA SER A 374 -23.08 -5.06 -3.00
C SER A 374 -23.09 -3.71 -2.29
N ILE A 375 -22.18 -2.79 -2.63
CA ILE A 375 -22.08 -1.44 -2.03
C ILE A 375 -22.75 -0.40 -2.94
N GLU A 376 -22.97 0.83 -2.45
CA GLU A 376 -23.66 1.84 -3.25
C GLU A 376 -22.80 2.35 -4.42
N GLY A 377 -23.38 2.32 -5.61
CA GLY A 377 -22.81 2.92 -6.82
C GLY A 377 -22.91 4.45 -6.86
N PRO A 378 -22.49 5.06 -7.98
CA PRO A 378 -22.49 6.49 -8.13
C PRO A 378 -23.90 7.04 -8.34
N VAL A 379 -24.09 8.31 -7.99
CA VAL A 379 -25.29 9.07 -8.32
C VAL A 379 -24.91 10.10 -9.38
N VAL A 380 -25.62 10.09 -10.49
CA VAL A 380 -25.30 10.89 -11.68
C VAL A 380 -26.49 11.76 -12.08
N LYS A 381 -26.19 12.95 -12.58
CA LYS A 381 -27.11 13.82 -13.29
C LYS A 381 -26.97 13.54 -14.79
N LEU A 382 -28.08 13.25 -15.45
CA LEU A 382 -28.15 13.08 -16.89
C LEU A 382 -28.37 14.43 -17.59
N ARG A 383 -28.04 14.51 -18.88
CA ARG A 383 -28.19 15.73 -19.72
C ARG A 383 -29.63 16.24 -19.84
N ASP A 384 -30.63 15.39 -19.54
CA ASP A 384 -32.04 15.80 -19.49
C ASP A 384 -32.41 16.44 -18.14
N GLY A 385 -31.48 16.49 -17.18
CA GLY A 385 -31.65 17.00 -15.83
C GLY A 385 -32.10 15.95 -14.80
N SER A 386 -32.37 14.70 -15.21
CA SER A 386 -32.73 13.61 -14.31
C SER A 386 -31.55 13.18 -13.45
N VAL A 387 -31.81 12.72 -12.22
CA VAL A 387 -30.80 12.17 -11.32
C VAL A 387 -31.07 10.69 -11.08
N VAL A 388 -30.05 9.86 -11.25
CA VAL A 388 -30.13 8.40 -11.16
C VAL A 388 -29.00 7.87 -10.29
N GLN A 389 -29.31 6.94 -9.39
CA GLN A 389 -28.29 6.14 -8.70
C GLN A 389 -28.04 4.87 -9.50
N LEU A 390 -26.84 4.71 -10.04
CA LEU A 390 -26.48 3.56 -10.87
C LEU A 390 -26.19 2.35 -9.98
N ARG A 391 -26.92 1.25 -10.19
CA ARG A 391 -26.87 0.04 -9.34
C ARG A 391 -26.25 -1.16 -10.04
N SER A 392 -25.91 -1.05 -11.32
CA SER A 392 -25.30 -2.15 -12.07
C SER A 392 -24.37 -1.67 -13.16
N VAL A 393 -23.47 -2.54 -13.60
CA VAL A 393 -22.60 -2.29 -14.77
C VAL A 393 -23.45 -2.07 -16.03
N LYS A 394 -24.52 -2.84 -16.20
CA LYS A 394 -25.42 -2.73 -17.35
C LYS A 394 -26.02 -1.32 -17.45
N GLU A 395 -26.61 -0.86 -16.36
CA GLU A 395 -27.20 0.48 -16.27
C GLU A 395 -26.14 1.57 -16.50
N ALA A 396 -24.94 1.41 -15.94
CA ALA A 396 -23.85 2.36 -16.13
C ALA A 396 -23.41 2.46 -17.60
N LEU A 397 -23.31 1.33 -18.31
CA LEU A 397 -22.98 1.32 -19.74
C LEU A 397 -24.07 1.98 -20.59
N GLU A 398 -25.34 1.75 -20.27
CA GLU A 398 -26.49 2.33 -20.98
C GLU A 398 -26.61 3.86 -20.79
N LEU A 399 -26.20 4.36 -19.62
CA LEU A 399 -26.34 5.77 -19.25
C LEU A 399 -25.05 6.58 -19.37
N ARG A 400 -23.87 5.95 -19.52
CA ARG A 400 -22.55 6.61 -19.55
C ARG A 400 -22.52 7.85 -20.45
N ASP A 401 -22.95 7.71 -21.70
CA ASP A 401 -22.91 8.81 -22.69
C ASP A 401 -23.94 9.92 -22.43
N LYS A 402 -24.90 9.66 -21.53
CA LYS A 402 -25.94 10.60 -21.11
C LYS A 402 -25.61 11.31 -19.80
N VAL A 403 -24.54 10.92 -19.10
CA VAL A 403 -24.10 11.58 -17.88
C VAL A 403 -23.61 13.00 -18.22
N GLU A 404 -24.11 13.99 -17.48
CA GLU A 404 -23.67 15.38 -17.51
C GLU A 404 -22.74 15.67 -16.33
N GLU A 405 -23.11 15.21 -15.13
CA GLU A 405 -22.36 15.44 -13.89
C GLU A 405 -22.41 14.18 -13.00
N ILE A 406 -21.29 13.77 -12.42
CA ILE A 406 -21.26 12.76 -11.36
C ILE A 406 -21.40 13.50 -10.02
N LEU A 407 -22.57 13.40 -9.40
CA LEU A 407 -22.86 14.08 -8.13
C LEU A 407 -22.16 13.39 -6.96
N PHE A 408 -22.15 12.05 -6.97
CA PHE A 408 -21.51 11.23 -5.94
C PHE A 408 -20.82 10.02 -6.58
N LEU A 409 -19.57 9.74 -6.20
CA LEU A 409 -18.81 8.58 -6.69
C LEU A 409 -19.31 7.23 -6.12
N GLY A 410 -20.16 7.25 -5.10
CA GLY A 410 -20.60 6.05 -4.39
C GLY A 410 -19.64 5.65 -3.27
N ASP A 411 -19.67 4.38 -2.91
CA ASP A 411 -18.93 3.82 -1.77
C ASP A 411 -17.46 3.53 -2.10
N ILE A 412 -16.60 3.76 -1.10
CA ILE A 412 -15.27 3.15 -1.00
C ILE A 412 -15.25 2.22 0.21
N LEU A 413 -15.09 0.93 -0.06
CA LEU A 413 -15.02 -0.11 0.97
C LEU A 413 -13.57 -0.24 1.45
N ILE A 414 -13.32 0.16 2.70
CA ILE A 414 -12.00 0.08 3.33
C ILE A 414 -12.08 -0.81 4.57
N SER A 415 -11.17 -1.76 4.68
CA SER A 415 -11.08 -2.66 5.83
C SER A 415 -10.66 -1.91 7.10
N PHE A 416 -11.21 -2.30 8.25
CA PHE A 416 -10.71 -1.86 9.55
C PHE A 416 -9.19 -2.12 9.70
N GLY A 417 -8.70 -3.23 9.14
CA GLY A 417 -7.28 -3.58 9.15
C GLY A 417 -6.37 -2.50 8.56
N GLU A 418 -6.82 -1.78 7.53
CA GLU A 418 -6.05 -0.71 6.91
C GLU A 418 -5.87 0.49 7.86
N PHE A 419 -6.89 0.81 8.65
CA PHE A 419 -6.79 1.87 9.68
C PHE A 419 -5.84 1.45 10.80
N LEU A 420 -5.92 0.19 11.24
CA LEU A 420 -5.06 -0.36 12.27
C LEU A 420 -3.60 -0.39 11.84
N GLU A 421 -3.31 -0.90 10.64
CA GLU A 421 -1.94 -1.02 10.11
C GLU A 421 -1.28 0.35 9.91
N ASN A 422 -2.03 1.32 9.37
CA ASN A 422 -1.53 2.68 9.16
C ASN A 422 -1.57 3.54 10.44
N ASN A 423 -2.04 3.00 11.56
CA ASN A 423 -2.23 3.71 12.83
C ASN A 423 -3.01 5.03 12.64
N HIS A 424 -4.08 4.97 11.85
CA HIS A 424 -4.94 6.11 11.57
C HIS A 424 -6.20 6.03 12.46
N PRO A 425 -6.64 7.14 13.11
CA PRO A 425 -7.89 7.16 13.85
C PRO A 425 -9.07 6.74 12.98
N LEU A 426 -10.02 6.00 13.56
CA LEU A 426 -11.26 5.68 12.85
C LEU A 426 -12.06 6.95 12.58
N MET A 427 -12.52 7.07 11.34
CA MET A 427 -13.43 8.13 10.90
C MET A 427 -14.89 7.72 11.11
N PRO A 428 -15.83 8.66 11.26
CA PRO A 428 -17.26 8.36 11.23
C PRO A 428 -17.66 7.63 9.94
N ALA A 429 -18.31 6.48 10.06
CA ALA A 429 -18.74 5.68 8.90
C ALA A 429 -19.96 6.30 8.20
N GLY A 430 -20.08 6.07 6.89
CA GLY A 430 -21.36 6.21 6.18
C GLY A 430 -22.42 5.29 6.77
N TYR A 431 -23.66 5.77 6.88
CA TYR A 431 -24.76 4.93 7.34
C TYR A 431 -25.12 3.89 6.27
N SER A 432 -25.04 2.61 6.63
CA SER A 432 -25.11 1.48 5.72
C SER A 432 -26.03 0.37 6.22
N GLU A 433 -26.36 -0.58 5.35
CA GLU A 433 -27.30 -1.66 5.64
C GLU A 433 -26.81 -2.58 6.76
N GLU A 434 -25.50 -2.79 6.90
CA GLU A 434 -24.90 -3.60 7.98
C GLU A 434 -25.09 -2.94 9.35
N TRP A 435 -25.16 -1.61 9.39
CA TRP A 435 -25.44 -0.89 10.63
C TRP A 435 -26.95 -0.87 10.90
N TRP A 436 -27.76 -0.50 9.90
CA TRP A 436 -29.22 -0.46 10.04
C TRP A 436 -29.79 -1.82 10.47
N SER A 437 -29.33 -2.92 9.88
CA SER A 437 -29.76 -4.29 10.24
C SER A 437 -29.51 -4.61 11.71
N GLN A 438 -28.40 -4.16 12.30
CA GLN A 438 -28.14 -4.35 13.73
C GLN A 438 -29.08 -3.52 14.61
N GLU A 439 -29.44 -2.31 14.18
CA GLU A 439 -30.36 -1.46 14.92
C GLU A 439 -31.78 -2.03 14.91
N VAL A 440 -32.24 -2.50 13.75
CA VAL A 440 -33.51 -3.22 13.60
C VAL A 440 -33.52 -4.50 14.42
N SER A 441 -32.48 -5.34 14.30
CA SER A 441 -32.36 -6.61 15.03
C SER A 441 -32.36 -6.41 16.55
N ARG A 442 -31.77 -5.31 17.05
CA ARG A 442 -31.85 -4.95 18.47
C ARG A 442 -33.26 -4.54 18.87
N ALA A 443 -33.91 -3.69 18.09
CA ALA A 443 -35.27 -3.22 18.40
C ALA A 443 -36.32 -4.34 18.35
N LEU A 444 -36.14 -5.34 17.50
CA LEU A 444 -37.03 -6.51 17.38
C LEU A 444 -36.98 -7.46 18.60
N LYS A 445 -35.96 -7.36 19.46
CA LYS A 445 -35.93 -8.15 20.70
C LYS A 445 -37.05 -7.74 21.65
N ASP A 446 -37.39 -6.45 21.65
CA ASP A 446 -38.35 -5.85 22.59
C ASP A 446 -39.71 -5.55 21.95
N LYS A 447 -39.81 -5.63 20.61
CA LYS A 447 -41.00 -5.25 19.85
C LYS A 447 -41.34 -6.30 18.80
N LYS A 448 -42.63 -6.55 18.61
CA LYS A 448 -43.13 -7.34 17.48
C LYS A 448 -43.44 -6.43 16.29
N PHE A 449 -43.15 -6.92 15.09
CA PHE A 449 -43.51 -6.27 13.84
C PHE A 449 -44.46 -7.18 13.05
N ASP A 450 -45.33 -6.60 12.22
CA ASP A 450 -46.39 -7.30 11.49
C ASP A 450 -45.89 -8.04 10.23
N VAL A 451 -44.61 -7.84 9.89
CA VAL A 451 -43.93 -8.43 8.74
C VAL A 451 -42.60 -8.99 9.22
N GLU A 452 -42.17 -10.11 8.62
CA GLU A 452 -40.86 -10.71 8.88
C GLU A 452 -39.75 -9.79 8.36
N LEU A 453 -38.92 -9.26 9.27
CA LEU A 453 -37.86 -8.31 8.94
C LEU A 453 -36.48 -8.97 8.78
N ASP A 454 -36.32 -10.24 9.17
CA ASP A 454 -35.02 -10.94 9.16
C ASP A 454 -34.41 -11.03 7.75
N VAL A 455 -35.26 -11.05 6.72
CA VAL A 455 -34.85 -11.01 5.31
C VAL A 455 -34.05 -9.75 4.96
N TYR A 456 -34.36 -8.61 5.59
CA TYR A 456 -33.67 -7.33 5.38
C TYR A 456 -32.45 -7.16 6.31
N CYS A 457 -32.34 -8.00 7.35
CA CYS A 457 -31.27 -7.93 8.35
C CYS A 457 -30.08 -8.86 8.06
N SER A 458 -30.15 -9.64 6.98
CA SER A 458 -29.11 -10.60 6.59
C SER A 458 -28.53 -10.27 5.21
N PRO A 459 -27.21 -10.52 4.96
CA PRO A 459 -26.62 -10.38 3.63
C PRO A 459 -27.44 -11.15 2.57
N PRO A 460 -27.75 -10.57 1.40
CA PRO A 460 -27.16 -9.35 0.82
C PRO A 460 -27.85 -8.02 1.23
N TYR A 461 -28.65 -8.00 2.29
CA TYR A 461 -29.40 -6.84 2.76
C TYR A 461 -30.32 -6.24 1.69
N PRO A 462 -31.36 -6.99 1.25
CA PRO A 462 -32.31 -6.49 0.28
C PRO A 462 -32.95 -5.18 0.75
N ARG A 463 -33.38 -4.36 -0.20
CA ARG A 463 -33.99 -3.06 0.09
C ARG A 463 -35.50 -3.22 0.37
N PRO A 464 -36.03 -2.79 1.53
CA PRO A 464 -37.47 -2.76 1.76
C PRO A 464 -38.15 -1.70 0.88
N SER A 465 -39.46 -1.79 0.67
CA SER A 465 -40.20 -0.71 -0.01
C SER A 465 -40.11 0.61 0.77
N PRO A 466 -40.27 1.77 0.13
CA PRO A 466 -40.24 3.06 0.82
C PRO A 466 -41.24 3.14 1.99
N GLU A 467 -42.45 2.59 1.80
CA GLU A 467 -43.50 2.56 2.81
C GLU A 467 -43.11 1.68 3.99
N LEU A 468 -42.56 0.49 3.71
CA LEU A 468 -42.10 -0.42 4.75
C LEU A 468 -40.93 0.19 5.53
N ALA A 469 -39.97 0.84 4.85
CA ALA A 469 -38.84 1.49 5.50
C ALA A 469 -39.28 2.57 6.49
N VAL A 470 -40.21 3.45 6.09
CA VAL A 470 -40.78 4.48 6.96
C VAL A 470 -41.53 3.84 8.14
N ARG A 471 -42.35 2.81 7.87
CA ARG A 471 -43.13 2.11 8.91
C ARG A 471 -42.26 1.41 9.93
N ILE A 472 -41.12 0.84 9.51
CA ILE A 472 -40.11 0.25 10.39
C ILE A 472 -39.58 1.32 11.34
N SER A 473 -39.16 2.47 10.82
CA SER A 473 -38.61 3.56 11.64
C SER A 473 -39.63 4.12 12.63
N GLU A 474 -40.87 4.30 12.21
CA GLU A 474 -41.94 4.83 13.07
C GLU A 474 -42.31 3.88 14.21
N ARG A 475 -42.51 2.59 13.93
CA ARG A 475 -42.96 1.62 14.95
C ARG A 475 -41.82 1.16 15.84
N LEU A 476 -40.65 0.92 15.27
CA LEU A 476 -39.50 0.43 16.03
C LEU A 476 -38.70 1.56 16.68
N GLY A 477 -38.79 2.80 16.19
CA GLY A 477 -37.99 3.92 16.68
C GLY A 477 -36.52 3.84 16.24
N VAL A 478 -36.24 3.11 15.16
CA VAL A 478 -34.91 2.95 14.58
C VAL A 478 -34.70 3.96 13.45
N PRO A 479 -33.45 4.26 13.04
CA PRO A 479 -33.25 5.20 11.96
C PRO A 479 -33.84 4.74 10.62
N LEU A 480 -34.12 5.70 9.73
CA LEU A 480 -34.58 5.42 8.36
C LEU A 480 -33.57 4.56 7.60
N HIS A 481 -34.06 3.62 6.80
CA HIS A 481 -33.19 2.74 6.00
C HIS A 481 -32.20 3.54 5.14
N PRO A 482 -30.92 3.13 5.04
CA PRO A 482 -29.87 3.85 4.31
C PRO A 482 -30.21 4.19 2.86
N ALA A 483 -30.88 3.29 2.13
CA ALA A 483 -31.34 3.51 0.75
C ALA A 483 -32.32 4.69 0.57
N TYR A 484 -32.98 5.14 1.66
CA TYR A 484 -33.89 6.29 1.66
C TYR A 484 -33.41 7.42 2.57
N THR A 485 -32.15 7.34 3.00
CA THR A 485 -31.49 8.39 3.80
C THR A 485 -30.64 9.24 2.86
N TYR A 486 -30.84 10.55 2.89
CA TYR A 486 -30.21 11.50 1.98
C TYR A 486 -29.13 12.34 2.65
N HIS A 487 -28.43 13.15 1.87
CA HIS A 487 -27.30 13.97 2.31
C HIS A 487 -27.72 15.25 3.06
N TYR A 488 -28.68 15.14 3.98
CA TYR A 488 -29.22 16.28 4.74
C TYR A 488 -28.16 17.10 5.47
N HIS A 489 -27.11 16.44 5.95
CA HIS A 489 -26.00 17.08 6.66
C HIS A 489 -25.11 17.97 5.79
N ASP A 490 -25.33 17.99 4.47
CA ASP A 490 -24.61 18.86 3.54
C ASP A 490 -25.37 20.17 3.24
N LEU A 491 -26.67 20.24 3.60
CA LEU A 491 -27.51 21.44 3.46
C LEU A 491 -27.40 22.35 4.67
N LYS A 492 -27.72 23.63 4.46
CA LYS A 492 -27.99 24.63 5.51
C LYS A 492 -29.46 24.62 5.91
N VAL A 493 -29.76 25.22 7.06
CA VAL A 493 -31.11 25.31 7.61
C VAL A 493 -32.06 26.08 6.68
N GLU A 494 -31.57 27.15 6.05
CA GLU A 494 -32.36 27.98 5.13
C GLU A 494 -32.69 27.22 3.84
N GLU A 495 -31.70 26.48 3.31
CA GLU A 495 -31.81 25.65 2.11
C GLU A 495 -32.86 24.54 2.32
N LEU A 496 -32.93 23.96 3.53
CA LEU A 496 -33.98 23.00 3.90
C LEU A 496 -35.39 23.62 3.81
N GLY A 497 -35.54 24.87 4.26
CA GLY A 497 -36.79 25.63 4.19
C GLY A 497 -37.22 25.95 2.75
N GLU A 498 -36.26 26.35 1.91
CA GLU A 498 -36.48 26.60 0.48
C GLU A 498 -36.93 25.34 -0.26
N LEU A 499 -36.24 24.22 -0.03
CA LEU A 499 -36.59 22.93 -0.61
C LEU A 499 -38.01 22.52 -0.19
N GLY A 500 -38.34 22.63 1.09
CA GLY A 500 -39.68 22.30 1.58
C GLY A 500 -40.78 23.16 0.97
N LYS A 501 -40.54 24.47 0.81
CA LYS A 501 -41.48 25.39 0.14
C LYS A 501 -41.75 24.96 -1.30
N TRP A 502 -40.70 24.59 -2.04
CA TRP A 502 -40.82 24.17 -3.43
C TRP A 502 -41.60 22.85 -3.57
N LEU A 503 -41.28 21.85 -2.74
CA LEU A 503 -41.95 20.54 -2.77
C LEU A 503 -43.45 20.63 -2.47
N VAL A 504 -43.87 21.50 -1.55
CA VAL A 504 -45.30 21.73 -1.23
C VAL A 504 -46.06 22.36 -2.40
N GLY A 505 -45.38 23.10 -3.28
CA GLY A 505 -45.97 23.63 -4.51
C GLY A 505 -46.24 22.58 -5.60
N GLY A 506 -45.84 21.33 -5.37
CA GLY A 506 -46.07 20.22 -6.29
C GLY A 506 -47.46 19.61 -6.22
N LYS A 507 -47.74 18.71 -7.18
CA LYS A 507 -48.94 17.88 -7.25
C LYS A 507 -48.59 16.47 -6.72
N PRO A 508 -49.04 16.09 -5.52
CA PRO A 508 -48.82 14.75 -4.98
C PRO A 508 -49.83 13.74 -5.53
N GLU A 509 -49.39 12.52 -5.76
CA GLU A 509 -50.23 11.36 -6.12
C GLU A 509 -50.16 10.33 -5.00
N PHE A 510 -51.30 10.09 -4.34
CA PHE A 510 -51.42 9.17 -3.21
C PHE A 510 -52.12 7.88 -3.61
N GLU A 511 -51.67 6.77 -3.02
CA GLU A 511 -52.39 5.49 -3.02
C GLU A 511 -52.74 5.15 -1.55
N GLY A 512 -54.00 5.35 -1.18
CA GLY A 512 -54.40 5.40 0.22
C GLY A 512 -53.71 6.56 0.95
N GLU A 513 -53.01 6.26 2.04
CA GLU A 513 -52.22 7.25 2.80
C GLU A 513 -50.77 7.37 2.30
N ASN A 514 -50.35 6.55 1.34
CA ASN A 514 -48.96 6.51 0.88
C ASN A 514 -48.74 7.43 -0.33
N LEU A 515 -47.77 8.35 -0.21
CA LEU A 515 -47.35 9.21 -1.32
C LEU A 515 -46.50 8.42 -2.31
N ARG A 516 -47.04 8.11 -3.49
CA ARG A 516 -46.34 7.32 -4.52
C ARG A 516 -45.46 8.16 -5.42
N ARG A 517 -45.87 9.40 -5.66
CA ARG A 517 -45.22 10.28 -6.62
C ARG A 517 -45.50 11.73 -6.28
N LEU A 518 -44.53 12.59 -6.53
CA LEU A 518 -44.64 14.03 -6.42
C LEU A 518 -44.13 14.70 -7.69
N ARG A 519 -45.01 15.47 -8.34
CA ARG A 519 -44.68 16.25 -9.55
C ARG A 519 -44.59 17.73 -9.20
N VAL A 520 -43.39 18.31 -9.28
CA VAL A 520 -43.13 19.72 -8.91
C VAL A 520 -42.71 20.51 -10.14
N PRO A 521 -43.15 21.77 -10.32
CA PRO A 521 -42.65 22.63 -11.40
C PRO A 521 -41.12 22.76 -11.33
N LEU A 522 -40.44 22.68 -12.48
CA LEU A 522 -38.98 22.80 -12.52
C LEU A 522 -38.57 24.23 -12.15
N ASP A 523 -37.81 24.35 -11.06
CA ASP A 523 -37.13 25.58 -10.64
C ASP A 523 -35.68 25.20 -10.30
N GLN A 524 -34.72 25.87 -10.94
CA GLN A 524 -33.30 25.48 -10.92
C GLN A 524 -32.68 25.54 -9.53
N THR A 525 -33.05 26.53 -8.72
CA THR A 525 -32.46 26.72 -7.38
C THR A 525 -32.81 25.57 -6.43
N PRO A 526 -34.10 25.28 -6.13
CA PRO A 526 -34.46 24.16 -5.26
C PRO A 526 -34.21 22.79 -5.92
N LYS A 527 -34.20 22.72 -7.26
CA LYS A 527 -33.73 21.52 -7.99
C LYS A 527 -32.29 21.20 -7.67
N ARG A 528 -31.38 22.19 -7.60
CA ARG A 528 -29.98 21.94 -7.23
C ARG A 528 -29.86 21.39 -5.81
N LEU A 529 -30.68 21.87 -4.87
CA LEU A 529 -30.72 21.32 -3.50
C LEU A 529 -31.16 19.84 -3.50
N LEU A 530 -32.09 19.46 -4.38
CA LEU A 530 -32.50 18.07 -4.55
C LEU A 530 -31.38 17.19 -5.14
N GLU A 531 -30.60 17.72 -6.09
CA GLU A 531 -29.38 17.07 -6.62
C GLU A 531 -28.31 16.89 -5.54
N GLU A 532 -28.08 17.91 -4.71
CA GLU A 532 -27.11 17.88 -3.60
C GLU A 532 -27.52 16.93 -2.46
N LEU A 533 -28.82 16.70 -2.28
CA LEU A 533 -29.30 15.63 -1.40
C LEU A 533 -29.07 14.23 -1.97
N GLY A 534 -28.78 14.13 -3.28
CA GLY A 534 -28.63 12.86 -3.99
C GLY A 534 -29.94 12.10 -4.16
N VAL A 535 -31.07 12.80 -4.25
CA VAL A 535 -32.39 12.17 -4.40
C VAL A 535 -32.63 11.84 -5.88
N PRO A 536 -32.82 10.56 -6.27
CA PRO A 536 -33.18 10.20 -7.63
C PRO A 536 -34.54 10.78 -8.07
N HIS A 537 -34.60 11.34 -9.27
CA HIS A 537 -35.80 11.94 -9.86
C HIS A 537 -35.68 12.06 -11.38
N ARG A 538 -36.81 12.13 -12.08
CA ARG A 538 -36.86 12.40 -13.53
C ARG A 538 -37.23 13.85 -13.83
N VAL A 539 -36.82 14.36 -14.98
CA VAL A 539 -37.24 15.67 -15.49
C VAL A 539 -37.99 15.48 -16.81
N GLU A 540 -39.28 15.82 -16.81
CA GLU A 540 -40.16 15.63 -17.97
C GLU A 540 -41.17 16.79 -18.08
N GLY A 541 -41.33 17.34 -19.29
CA GLY A 541 -42.34 18.36 -19.57
C GLY A 541 -42.29 19.59 -18.65
N GLY A 542 -41.09 20.07 -18.30
CA GLY A 542 -40.88 21.22 -17.41
C GLY A 542 -41.19 20.94 -15.93
N HIS A 543 -41.24 19.67 -15.52
CA HIS A 543 -41.50 19.26 -14.14
C HIS A 543 -40.45 18.28 -13.65
N VAL A 544 -40.23 18.28 -12.34
CA VAL A 544 -39.44 17.28 -11.61
C VAL A 544 -40.38 16.23 -11.05
N LEU A 545 -40.09 14.97 -11.32
CA LEU A 545 -40.87 13.82 -10.91
C LEU A 545 -40.08 13.00 -9.89
N ILE A 546 -40.57 12.97 -8.65
CA ILE A 546 -40.01 12.17 -7.57
C ILE A 546 -40.95 10.97 -7.37
N GLU A 547 -40.45 9.75 -7.54
CA GLU A 547 -41.24 8.51 -7.45
C GLU A 547 -40.98 7.79 -6.11
N GLU A 548 -40.26 6.67 -6.09
CA GLU A 548 -40.02 5.87 -4.87
C GLU A 548 -39.44 6.67 -3.67
N HIS A 549 -38.80 7.80 -3.96
CA HIS A 549 -38.20 8.67 -2.96
C HIS A 549 -39.16 9.72 -2.36
N SER A 550 -40.36 9.91 -2.91
CA SER A 550 -41.27 10.99 -2.50
C SER A 550 -41.75 10.84 -1.06
N LEU A 551 -42.19 9.63 -0.68
CA LEU A 551 -42.70 9.38 0.66
C LEU A 551 -41.61 9.58 1.74
N PRO A 552 -40.43 8.91 1.69
CA PRO A 552 -39.39 9.11 2.68
C PRO A 552 -38.90 10.56 2.74
N LEU A 553 -38.73 11.23 1.58
CA LEU A 553 -38.28 12.63 1.52
C LEU A 553 -39.28 13.56 2.20
N CYS A 554 -40.56 13.50 1.81
CA CYS A 554 -41.61 14.36 2.38
C CYS A 554 -41.86 14.04 3.86
N ARG A 555 -41.68 12.78 4.29
CA ARG A 555 -41.78 12.40 5.71
C ARG A 555 -40.66 13.01 6.53
N CYS A 556 -39.41 12.88 6.08
CA CYS A 556 -38.24 13.46 6.76
C CYS A 556 -38.26 14.99 6.82
N LEU A 557 -38.86 15.64 5.81
CA LEU A 557 -39.04 17.10 5.80
C LEU A 557 -40.30 17.56 6.55
N GLY A 558 -41.07 16.64 7.13
CA GLY A 558 -42.28 16.96 7.89
C GLY A 558 -43.39 17.58 7.04
N LEU A 559 -43.46 17.25 5.74
CA LEU A 559 -44.36 17.87 4.78
C LEU A 559 -45.71 17.16 4.64
N LEU A 560 -45.87 15.98 5.24
CA LEU A 560 -47.08 15.16 5.11
C LEU A 560 -48.08 15.48 6.23
N GLU A 561 -49.30 15.86 5.83
CA GLU A 561 -50.43 16.07 6.74
C GLU A 561 -51.65 15.30 6.20
N GLY A 562 -51.74 14.01 6.55
CA GLY A 562 -52.68 13.09 5.90
C GLY A 562 -52.34 12.94 4.41
N THR A 563 -53.33 13.11 3.54
CA THR A 563 -53.18 13.01 2.06
C THR A 563 -52.92 14.36 1.38
N ARG A 564 -52.30 15.31 2.08
CA ARG A 564 -51.89 16.61 1.52
C ARG A 564 -50.47 16.98 1.95
N LEU A 565 -49.85 17.86 1.17
CA LEU A 565 -48.57 18.48 1.50
C LEU A 565 -48.78 19.81 2.23
N SER A 566 -48.04 20.02 3.31
CA SER A 566 -48.15 21.19 4.19
C SER A 566 -46.78 21.56 4.77
N ARG A 567 -46.45 22.86 4.78
CA ARG A 567 -45.19 23.37 5.35
C ARG A 567 -45.31 23.77 6.83
N ASN A 568 -46.49 23.64 7.44
CA ASN A 568 -46.76 24.19 8.78
C ASN A 568 -45.81 23.61 9.84
N ARG A 569 -45.56 22.30 9.81
CA ARG A 569 -44.64 21.64 10.73
C ARG A 569 -43.20 22.08 10.50
N LEU A 570 -42.78 22.15 9.23
CA LEU A 570 -41.45 22.63 8.84
C LEU A 570 -41.20 24.05 9.37
N GLU A 571 -42.10 24.99 9.09
CA GLU A 571 -41.97 26.37 9.57
C GLU A 571 -42.00 26.47 11.09
N GLY A 572 -42.88 25.72 11.74
CA GLY A 572 -42.99 25.70 13.20
C GLY A 572 -41.66 25.28 13.86
N ILE A 573 -41.06 24.20 13.35
CA ILE A 573 -39.77 23.71 13.88
C ILE A 573 -38.64 24.69 13.56
N LEU A 574 -38.54 25.20 12.32
CA LEU A 574 -37.52 26.18 11.93
C LEU A 574 -37.58 27.45 12.79
N ARG A 575 -38.79 27.96 13.13
CA ARG A 575 -38.97 29.12 14.01
C ARG A 575 -38.63 28.83 15.47
N SER A 576 -38.98 27.65 15.96
CA SER A 576 -38.78 27.26 17.37
C SER A 576 -37.36 26.82 17.71
N SER A 577 -36.50 26.58 16.70
CA SER A 577 -35.18 25.97 16.89
C SER A 577 -34.11 26.54 15.94
N PRO A 578 -33.87 27.87 15.94
CA PRO A 578 -32.93 28.51 15.02
C PRO A 578 -31.46 28.14 15.26
N ALA A 579 -31.11 27.58 16.43
CA ALA A 579 -29.74 27.20 16.80
C ALA A 579 -29.44 25.69 16.63
N LYS A 580 -30.39 24.88 16.12
CA LYS A 580 -30.21 23.43 15.96
C LYS A 580 -29.43 23.08 14.69
N ASP A 581 -28.58 22.06 14.78
CA ASP A 581 -27.96 21.42 13.61
C ASP A 581 -29.05 20.86 12.67
N VAL A 582 -28.78 20.88 11.36
CA VAL A 582 -29.76 20.43 10.34
C VAL A 582 -30.24 19.01 10.58
N MET A 583 -29.38 18.11 11.09
CA MET A 583 -29.79 16.74 11.39
C MET A 583 -30.77 16.67 12.57
N GLU A 584 -30.67 17.55 13.56
CA GLU A 584 -31.61 17.60 14.67
C GLU A 584 -32.99 18.09 14.21
N ILE A 585 -33.01 19.06 13.28
CA ILE A 585 -34.24 19.57 12.66
C ILE A 585 -34.91 18.45 11.86
N VAL A 586 -34.18 17.76 10.98
CA VAL A 586 -34.71 16.65 10.18
C VAL A 586 -35.25 15.52 11.06
N GLN A 587 -34.57 15.15 12.13
CA GLN A 587 -35.06 14.14 13.07
C GLN A 587 -36.37 14.58 13.77
N SER A 588 -36.44 15.85 14.18
CA SER A 588 -37.66 16.41 14.81
C SER A 588 -38.84 16.45 13.82
N LEU A 589 -38.57 16.72 12.54
CA LEU A 589 -39.57 16.71 11.47
C LEU A 589 -40.04 15.31 11.11
N ALA A 590 -39.12 14.36 11.01
CA ALA A 590 -39.41 12.95 10.70
C ALA A 590 -40.24 12.29 11.81
N GLY A 591 -39.96 12.60 13.08
CA GLY A 591 -40.54 11.91 14.23
C GLY A 591 -39.86 10.57 14.54
N PHE A 592 -38.74 10.26 13.89
CA PHE A 592 -37.88 9.11 14.12
C PHE A 592 -36.41 9.49 13.83
N PRO A 593 -35.42 8.70 14.28
CA PRO A 593 -34.02 9.01 14.04
C PRO A 593 -33.66 9.02 12.54
N VAL A 594 -32.72 9.89 12.14
CA VAL A 594 -32.18 9.98 10.79
C VAL A 594 -30.68 10.15 10.92
N ARG A 595 -29.91 9.23 10.33
CA ARG A 595 -28.44 9.23 10.43
C ARG A 595 -27.82 10.06 9.32
N ARG A 596 -26.60 10.55 9.55
CA ARG A 596 -25.79 11.20 8.50
C ARG A 596 -25.43 10.16 7.43
N LYS A 597 -25.81 10.40 6.18
CA LYS A 597 -25.61 9.43 5.08
C LYS A 597 -24.13 9.19 4.80
N ALA A 598 -23.34 10.26 4.73
CA ALA A 598 -21.93 10.25 4.34
C ALA A 598 -21.12 11.29 5.16
N PRO A 599 -20.93 11.08 6.47
CA PRO A 599 -20.18 12.01 7.31
C PRO A 599 -18.69 12.05 6.97
N THR A 600 -18.16 10.99 6.33
CA THR A 600 -16.79 10.94 5.83
C THR A 600 -16.78 10.61 4.35
N ARG A 601 -16.04 11.43 3.58
CA ARG A 601 -15.70 11.18 2.18
C ARG A 601 -14.19 11.09 2.02
N ILE A 602 -13.73 10.17 1.18
CA ILE A 602 -12.30 9.91 0.96
C ILE A 602 -11.89 10.50 -0.39
N GLY A 603 -10.91 11.40 -0.34
CA GLY A 603 -10.20 11.90 -1.52
C GLY A 603 -9.39 10.80 -2.20
N ALA A 604 -9.42 10.74 -3.53
CA ALA A 604 -8.70 9.72 -4.27
C ALA A 604 -8.27 10.17 -5.67
N ARG A 605 -7.16 9.60 -6.14
CA ARG A 605 -6.68 9.76 -7.52
C ARG A 605 -6.09 8.48 -8.06
N MET A 606 -6.00 8.40 -9.38
CA MET A 606 -5.32 7.30 -10.04
C MET A 606 -3.81 7.30 -9.73
N GLY A 607 -3.33 6.15 -9.27
CA GLY A 607 -1.93 5.80 -9.09
C GLY A 607 -1.40 5.09 -10.33
N ARG A 608 -0.81 3.91 -10.15
CA ARG A 608 -0.35 3.06 -11.26
C ARG A 608 -1.51 2.23 -11.82
N PRO A 609 -1.66 2.13 -13.15
CA PRO A 609 -2.54 1.14 -13.76
C PRO A 609 -2.13 -0.28 -13.39
N GLU A 610 -3.07 -1.20 -13.57
CA GLU A 610 -2.86 -2.64 -13.56
C GLU A 610 -1.81 -3.09 -14.59
N LYS A 611 -1.17 -4.24 -14.34
CA LYS A 611 -0.18 -4.79 -15.27
C LYS A 611 -0.19 -6.32 -15.24
N ALA A 612 -0.47 -6.91 -16.39
CA ALA A 612 -0.29 -8.35 -16.65
C ALA A 612 0.75 -8.62 -17.77
N SER A 613 1.55 -7.62 -18.13
CA SER A 613 2.53 -7.76 -19.22
C SER A 613 3.69 -8.70 -18.84
N PRO A 614 4.24 -9.46 -19.81
CA PRO A 614 5.40 -10.31 -19.59
C PRO A 614 6.62 -9.49 -19.13
N ARG A 615 7.48 -10.08 -18.30
CA ARG A 615 8.76 -9.47 -17.91
C ARG A 615 9.75 -9.61 -19.07
N LYS A 616 10.00 -8.50 -19.78
CA LYS A 616 10.97 -8.42 -20.88
C LYS A 616 12.15 -7.54 -20.48
N MET A 617 13.37 -8.00 -20.74
CA MET A 617 14.56 -7.15 -20.73
C MET A 617 14.49 -6.13 -21.87
N LYS A 618 15.31 -5.08 -21.80
CA LYS A 618 15.52 -4.14 -22.90
C LYS A 618 16.98 -4.22 -23.36
N PRO A 619 17.26 -4.69 -24.59
CA PRO A 619 16.34 -5.27 -25.56
C PRO A 619 15.76 -6.62 -25.07
N PRO A 620 14.70 -7.13 -25.70
CA PRO A 620 14.17 -8.46 -25.38
C PRO A 620 15.25 -9.54 -25.55
N VAL A 621 15.49 -10.33 -24.50
CA VAL A 621 16.49 -11.39 -24.47
C VAL A 621 15.78 -12.75 -24.49
N HIS A 622 16.19 -13.63 -25.40
CA HIS A 622 15.69 -15.00 -25.50
C HIS A 622 16.69 -16.04 -24.97
N VAL A 623 18.00 -15.71 -24.98
CA VAL A 623 19.09 -16.57 -24.48
C VAL A 623 20.18 -15.70 -23.86
N LEU A 624 20.78 -16.16 -22.77
CA LEU A 624 21.93 -15.51 -22.12
C LEU A 624 23.24 -15.99 -22.75
N PHE A 625 23.55 -15.49 -23.94
CA PHE A 625 24.81 -15.77 -24.62
C PHE A 625 25.39 -14.46 -25.20
N PRO A 626 26.64 -14.10 -24.87
CA PRO A 626 27.22 -12.85 -25.35
C PRO A 626 27.58 -12.95 -26.85
N VAL A 627 27.20 -11.95 -27.64
CA VAL A 627 27.52 -11.84 -29.08
C VAL A 627 28.17 -10.50 -29.45
N GLY A 628 28.59 -9.72 -28.45
CA GLY A 628 29.10 -8.36 -28.65
C GLY A 628 28.13 -7.50 -29.49
N MET A 629 28.69 -6.80 -30.48
CA MET A 629 27.93 -5.99 -31.45
C MET A 629 27.59 -6.73 -32.75
N ARG A 630 28.00 -8.01 -32.86
CA ARG A 630 27.85 -8.85 -34.06
C ARG A 630 26.38 -9.03 -34.46
N GLY A 631 25.51 -9.19 -33.46
CA GLY A 631 24.07 -9.28 -33.65
C GLY A 631 23.36 -7.94 -33.88
N GLY A 632 24.10 -6.86 -34.14
CA GLY A 632 23.61 -5.49 -34.24
C GLY A 632 23.04 -4.95 -32.92
N SER A 633 22.24 -3.89 -33.01
CA SER A 633 21.63 -3.22 -31.84
C SER A 633 20.73 -4.13 -31.00
N THR A 634 20.22 -5.21 -31.57
CA THR A 634 19.35 -6.19 -30.90
C THR A 634 20.11 -7.40 -30.35
N ARG A 635 21.43 -7.50 -30.59
CA ARG A 635 22.24 -8.66 -30.22
C ARG A 635 21.65 -9.99 -30.72
N ASN A 636 21.18 -10.01 -31.97
CA ASN A 636 20.59 -11.19 -32.59
C ASN A 636 21.66 -12.27 -32.86
N LEU A 637 21.53 -13.42 -32.20
CA LEU A 637 22.45 -14.56 -32.32
C LEU A 637 22.48 -15.17 -33.73
N VAL A 638 21.34 -15.28 -34.41
CA VAL A 638 21.26 -15.85 -35.77
C VAL A 638 22.05 -14.98 -36.75
N LYS A 639 21.87 -13.65 -36.67
CA LYS A 639 22.66 -12.71 -37.47
C LYS A 639 24.16 -12.77 -37.16
N ALA A 640 24.50 -12.92 -35.89
CA ALA A 640 25.89 -13.07 -35.48
C ALA A 640 26.53 -14.36 -36.05
N ALA A 641 25.73 -15.42 -36.23
CA ALA A 641 26.17 -16.71 -36.76
C ALA A 641 26.19 -16.79 -38.30
N GLU A 642 25.48 -15.91 -39.02
CA GLU A 642 25.48 -15.86 -40.49
C GLU A 642 26.80 -15.36 -41.09
N THR A 643 27.65 -14.73 -40.29
CA THR A 643 28.92 -14.15 -40.73
C THR A 643 30.10 -15.04 -40.34
N ASP A 644 31.06 -15.24 -41.24
CA ASP A 644 32.25 -16.08 -40.99
C ASP A 644 33.36 -15.40 -40.15
N GLU A 645 33.22 -14.12 -39.79
CA GLU A 645 34.28 -13.45 -39.01
C GLU A 645 34.14 -13.70 -37.49
N GLU A 646 35.27 -13.59 -36.78
CA GLU A 646 35.36 -13.93 -35.36
C GLU A 646 34.60 -12.94 -34.45
N THR A 647 34.09 -13.42 -33.32
CA THR A 647 33.46 -12.59 -32.28
C THR A 647 34.26 -12.68 -30.99
N TYR A 648 34.74 -11.54 -30.48
CA TYR A 648 35.45 -11.46 -29.20
C TYR A 648 34.48 -11.11 -28.08
N VAL A 649 34.31 -12.03 -27.12
CA VAL A 649 33.42 -11.88 -25.97
C VAL A 649 34.08 -12.44 -24.71
N GLU A 650 33.72 -11.89 -23.56
CA GLU A 650 34.10 -12.45 -22.26
C GLU A 650 33.16 -13.59 -21.89
N VAL A 651 33.73 -14.79 -21.73
CA VAL A 651 33.02 -16.00 -21.32
C VAL A 651 33.88 -16.82 -20.36
N VAL A 652 33.21 -17.61 -19.51
CA VAL A 652 33.89 -18.58 -18.66
C VAL A 652 34.16 -19.84 -19.46
N ASN A 653 35.43 -20.23 -19.56
CA ASN A 653 35.85 -21.46 -20.21
C ASN A 653 35.98 -22.58 -19.19
N PHE A 654 35.72 -23.81 -19.63
CA PHE A 654 35.95 -25.02 -18.86
C PHE A 654 36.91 -25.95 -19.61
N LYS A 655 37.82 -26.61 -18.89
CA LYS A 655 38.81 -27.53 -19.44
C LYS A 655 38.58 -28.95 -18.92
N CYS A 656 38.55 -29.90 -19.83
CA CYS A 656 38.44 -31.32 -19.49
C CYS A 656 39.78 -31.87 -18.98
N PRO A 657 39.84 -32.43 -17.77
CA PRO A 657 41.07 -33.03 -17.24
C PRO A 657 41.47 -34.32 -17.96
N LYS A 658 40.52 -35.02 -18.60
CA LYS A 658 40.77 -36.32 -19.24
C LYS A 658 41.25 -36.22 -20.69
N CYS A 659 40.65 -35.35 -21.51
CA CYS A 659 40.99 -35.22 -22.93
C CYS A 659 41.50 -33.83 -23.33
N GLY A 660 41.57 -32.88 -22.40
CA GLY A 660 42.09 -31.53 -22.65
C GLY A 660 41.15 -30.58 -23.41
N ALA A 661 40.00 -31.06 -23.88
CA ALA A 661 39.02 -30.24 -24.61
C ALA A 661 38.53 -29.03 -23.78
N ILE A 662 38.37 -27.89 -24.44
CA ILE A 662 37.83 -26.66 -23.86
C ILE A 662 36.38 -26.49 -24.31
N GLY A 663 35.49 -26.07 -23.42
CA GLY A 663 34.08 -25.84 -23.72
C GLY A 663 33.41 -24.90 -22.72
N LEU A 664 32.08 -24.77 -22.83
CA LEU A 664 31.27 -23.82 -22.04
C LEU A 664 30.32 -24.51 -21.03
N THR A 665 30.36 -25.85 -20.93
CA THR A 665 29.46 -26.66 -20.10
C THR A 665 30.20 -27.44 -19.02
N ARG A 666 29.53 -27.83 -17.93
CA ARG A 666 30.12 -28.61 -16.82
C ARG A 666 30.45 -30.08 -17.13
N LYS A 667 30.01 -30.60 -18.27
CA LYS A 667 30.48 -31.87 -18.83
C LYS A 667 31.16 -31.69 -20.18
N CYS A 668 32.21 -32.47 -20.40
CA CYS A 668 32.94 -32.52 -21.65
C CYS A 668 32.07 -33.15 -22.74
N GLN A 669 31.92 -32.47 -23.88
CA GLN A 669 31.15 -32.98 -25.01
C GLN A 669 31.82 -34.16 -25.73
N ASN A 670 33.13 -34.35 -25.55
CA ASN A 670 33.88 -35.43 -26.21
C ASN A 670 33.86 -36.74 -25.41
N CYS A 671 34.07 -36.69 -24.08
CA CYS A 671 34.22 -37.89 -23.25
C CYS A 671 33.27 -37.97 -22.04
N GLY A 672 32.40 -36.97 -21.83
CA GLY A 672 31.40 -36.96 -20.76
C GLY A 672 31.92 -36.71 -19.35
N SER A 673 33.23 -36.50 -19.15
CA SER A 673 33.79 -36.22 -17.81
C SER A 673 33.33 -34.85 -17.31
N VAL A 674 33.30 -34.68 -15.97
CA VAL A 674 33.19 -33.35 -15.36
C VAL A 674 34.43 -32.53 -15.74
N VAL A 675 34.25 -31.23 -15.95
CA VAL A 675 35.30 -30.30 -16.36
C VAL A 675 35.52 -29.21 -15.32
N ASP A 676 36.74 -28.67 -15.29
CA ASP A 676 37.14 -27.65 -14.33
C ASP A 676 37.08 -26.26 -14.96
N VAL A 677 36.74 -25.24 -14.16
CA VAL A 677 36.77 -23.84 -14.61
C VAL A 677 38.21 -23.47 -14.97
N LEU A 678 38.41 -23.04 -16.21
CA LEU A 678 39.69 -22.50 -16.68
C LEU A 678 39.75 -21.03 -16.27
N ARG A 679 40.53 -20.74 -15.21
CA ARG A 679 40.80 -19.37 -14.78
C ARG A 679 41.93 -18.78 -15.61
N THR A 680 41.82 -17.50 -15.93
CA THR A 680 42.85 -16.77 -16.68
C THR A 680 43.19 -15.47 -15.94
N CYS A 681 44.48 -15.22 -15.73
CA CYS A 681 44.95 -13.99 -15.13
C CYS A 681 44.86 -12.82 -16.12
N SER A 682 44.15 -11.76 -15.75
CA SER A 682 44.01 -10.55 -16.59
C SER A 682 45.33 -9.79 -16.85
N ARG A 683 46.37 -10.02 -16.03
CA ARG A 683 47.70 -9.41 -16.23
C ARG A 683 48.61 -10.20 -17.15
N CYS A 684 48.66 -11.53 -17.01
CA CYS A 684 49.65 -12.36 -17.72
C CYS A 684 49.04 -13.37 -18.69
N GLY A 685 47.71 -13.45 -18.79
CA GLY A 685 47.00 -14.33 -19.72
C GLY A 685 47.13 -15.82 -19.42
N ARG A 686 47.72 -16.20 -18.28
CA ARG A 686 47.91 -17.60 -17.85
C ARG A 686 46.77 -18.13 -17.00
#